data_AF-A0A397EK52-F1
#
_entry.id   AF-A0A397EK52-F1
#
_cell.length_a   1.000
_cell.length_b   1.000
_cell.length_c   1.000
_cell.angle_alpha   90.00
_cell.angle_beta   90.00
_cell.angle_gamma   90.00
#
_symmetry.space_group_name_H-M   'P 1'
#
loop_
_entity.id
_entity.type
_entity.pdbx_description
1 polymer ?
#
loop_
_entity_poly.entity_id
_entity_poly.type
_entity_poly.pdbx_seq_one_letter_code
_entity_poly.pdbx_strand_id
1 'polypeptide(L)'
;MDVVVANREYREGKYAKRRKRDELEAITRDASAYGMIHHRYTDAVLAQNERYDRLSGAVDAATSKRHQVFCSEVLDRVLDLVHEAATYRTTSTWISPADEFIPDTVWQEFKAFFVNATDAEFTQWHSPSFHALLDGHEYSNHVDSTRTTATASLVPTLPTPDTSVTSGGGPPFSRGPLVASQVLGEVIKYVRVITDPLPSPPKRPELPPFPLKIVLLGKPFSGRKTLSKRLCATYNLAPLSVHTLLDSAITQQTELGKRVKNLLQDGKAVPNDVYIALLHDALVALGSATPVVQGWVLEDFVCDVDEARDLERLLSGVVPGELPRTASDRASSLAPGQPDAPLPSTFFQGKSGLDMVFMLPIQRTTLYRHCLGKLIDPVTHAQFHIRSNPPPENSTMRYRLQLWSDGIIAPENLSLHAQSHDTTEAGILTWFRQYGTLRHVDSKCSDFASTICDHVDHFLTDAAAARHQADRSVELAAAMALGAEEFRTRTLATLDAAIGAAQAEDATATASLKAAEDAKAKKDELAPLKAAADTAKGALDHAVAAATMFLTKASRPTTSSVASPSVAAVEPLAEYVATLWATTERTYETVLQRCFAGFRRVRMLASSHRVQIVSSFCSFVRRVDTRQSVVDSFQADFNAVIEDMRFDVATQAELHVRTDTLQDALLSLIEAKGADTAAELGRMLLADGWKDVLTQSVVLLGQTCLQAEVDRYFASVAIIADAIQGHELGLGKPLDAVADGTPASSGDAAAAMLPPLLFTKEAHVEDEKEAKKPAKKAAVAVVEVDVAVTPEHDLAILIQKALDACKKLSAQFVKPDDKAIDLTAAPPGATATSKDAKDAKGHNVKSKGDLHHDKSGGGLPPSFKETAGSANAVRALAFELVLVQTRIQAIGALTSAALGNIQDGMVALELDLRHMLTARLERERSAVQSLVAGVRHAVEMHRALPHRLLVHTEVVDRYPPQRQEDQDTDVRLVKSARIVEAPPVPPYPIVEYLDMVYLSTTQLNALVSSLRDVAVETTGRADFVPRPVFVEVFTRLASTSSGLPPAWSLMHAPQYMEVCPLRWRKYDCQVLDGVVF
;
A
#
# COMPACT_ATOMS: atom_id res chain seq x y z
N MET A 1 -40.32 -11.11 108.23
CA MET A 1 -40.28 -11.70 106.88
C MET A 1 -40.35 -10.62 105.80
N ASP A 2 -41.24 -9.63 105.94
CA ASP A 2 -41.44 -8.57 104.93
C ASP A 2 -40.20 -7.74 104.58
N VAL A 3 -39.33 -7.44 105.55
CA VAL A 3 -38.07 -6.70 105.29
C VAL A 3 -37.10 -7.49 104.42
N VAL A 4 -37.10 -8.83 104.49
CA VAL A 4 -36.22 -9.69 103.68
C VAL A 4 -36.73 -9.79 102.25
N VAL A 5 -38.05 -9.88 102.06
CA VAL A 5 -38.71 -9.87 100.74
C VAL A 5 -38.51 -8.52 100.05
N ALA A 6 -38.76 -7.41 100.75
CA ALA A 6 -38.53 -6.07 100.21
C ALA A 6 -37.04 -5.84 99.86
N ASN A 7 -36.11 -6.34 100.67
CA ASN A 7 -34.67 -6.27 100.36
C ASN A 7 -34.28 -7.14 99.16
N ARG A 8 -34.95 -8.28 98.95
CA ARG A 8 -34.73 -9.15 97.78
C ARG A 8 -35.26 -8.50 96.51
N GLU A 9 -36.49 -7.99 96.52
CA GLU A 9 -37.08 -7.24 95.40
C GLU A 9 -36.27 -5.99 95.06
N TYR A 10 -35.73 -5.30 96.07
CA TYR A 10 -34.82 -4.18 95.88
C TYR A 10 -33.51 -4.60 95.20
N ARG A 11 -32.91 -5.74 95.58
CA ARG A 11 -31.70 -6.29 94.93
C ARG A 11 -31.98 -6.75 93.51
N GLU A 12 -33.08 -7.47 93.28
CA GLU A 12 -33.51 -7.93 91.96
C GLU A 12 -33.83 -6.76 91.03
N GLY A 13 -34.51 -5.72 91.54
CA GLY A 13 -34.71 -4.45 90.84
C GLY A 13 -33.40 -3.73 90.52
N LYS A 14 -32.41 -3.77 91.42
CA LYS A 14 -31.06 -3.23 91.18
C LYS A 14 -30.29 -4.02 90.11
N TYR A 15 -30.41 -5.35 90.10
CA TYR A 15 -29.82 -6.21 89.07
C TYR A 15 -30.52 -6.06 87.71
N ALA A 16 -31.84 -5.89 87.69
CA ALA A 16 -32.58 -5.60 86.47
C ALA A 16 -32.18 -4.23 85.88
N LYS A 17 -32.01 -3.20 86.73
CA LYS A 17 -31.50 -1.89 86.31
C LYS A 17 -30.05 -1.95 85.80
N ARG A 18 -29.19 -2.77 86.42
CA ARG A 18 -27.82 -3.02 85.93
C ARG A 18 -27.83 -3.71 84.58
N ARG A 19 -28.58 -4.82 84.41
CA ARG A 19 -28.72 -5.51 83.12
C ARG A 19 -29.19 -4.59 82.01
N LYS A 20 -30.23 -3.78 82.25
CA LYS A 20 -30.70 -2.79 81.27
C LYS A 20 -29.65 -1.73 80.93
N ARG A 21 -28.86 -1.30 81.92
CA ARG A 21 -27.75 -0.35 81.71
C ARG A 21 -26.64 -1.00 80.89
N ASP A 22 -26.21 -2.21 81.26
CA ASP A 22 -25.16 -2.95 80.59
C ASP A 22 -25.54 -3.24 79.12
N GLU A 23 -26.81 -3.56 78.87
CA GLU A 23 -27.37 -3.75 77.53
C GLU A 23 -27.40 -2.46 76.70
N LEU A 24 -27.82 -1.33 77.30
CA LEU A 24 -27.75 -0.02 76.64
C LEU A 24 -26.30 0.41 76.35
N GLU A 25 -25.38 0.17 77.29
CA GLU A 25 -23.96 0.45 77.10
C GLU A 25 -23.36 -0.44 76.00
N ALA A 26 -23.77 -1.72 75.92
CA ALA A 26 -23.37 -2.61 74.83
C ALA A 26 -23.88 -2.10 73.48
N ILE A 27 -25.17 -1.75 73.37
CA ILE A 27 -25.75 -1.16 72.14
C ILE A 27 -25.02 0.14 71.74
N THR A 28 -24.62 0.95 72.72
CA THR A 28 -23.89 2.21 72.46
C THR A 28 -22.47 1.96 71.94
N ARG A 29 -21.75 0.97 72.50
CA ARG A 29 -20.43 0.55 72.00
C ARG A 29 -20.54 -0.03 70.58
N ASP A 30 -21.56 -0.83 70.33
CA ASP A 30 -21.89 -1.39 69.02
C ASP A 30 -22.18 -0.32 67.97
N ALA A 31 -22.99 0.68 68.32
CA ALA A 31 -23.28 1.83 67.46
C ALA A 31 -22.00 2.61 67.12
N SER A 32 -21.09 2.74 68.08
CA SER A 32 -19.78 3.39 67.88
C SER A 32 -18.88 2.58 66.94
N ALA A 33 -18.79 1.26 67.12
CA ALA A 33 -18.03 0.37 66.25
C ALA A 33 -18.55 0.38 64.81
N TYR A 34 -19.88 0.36 64.63
CA TYR A 34 -20.51 0.49 63.32
C TYR A 34 -20.26 1.86 62.69
N GLY A 35 -20.29 2.93 63.49
CA GLY A 35 -19.90 4.28 63.05
C GLY A 35 -18.47 4.33 62.51
N MET A 36 -17.52 3.64 63.15
CA MET A 36 -16.14 3.53 62.64
C MET A 36 -16.08 2.79 61.29
N ILE A 37 -16.85 1.72 61.12
CA ILE A 37 -16.95 0.99 59.84
C ILE A 37 -17.51 1.91 58.75
N HIS A 38 -18.54 2.69 59.07
CA HIS A 38 -19.13 3.66 58.14
C HIS A 38 -18.12 4.75 57.71
N HIS A 39 -17.33 5.28 58.64
CA HIS A 39 -16.26 6.23 58.32
C HIS A 39 -15.18 5.62 57.42
N ARG A 40 -14.70 4.41 57.76
CA ARG A 40 -13.73 3.69 56.90
C ARG A 40 -14.27 3.42 55.50
N TYR A 41 -15.56 3.10 55.39
CA TYR A 41 -16.24 2.93 54.12
C TYR A 41 -16.25 4.23 53.30
N THR A 42 -16.62 5.36 53.89
CA THR A 42 -16.60 6.66 53.19
C THR A 42 -15.19 7.02 52.73
N ASP A 43 -14.20 6.83 53.59
CA ASP A 43 -12.80 7.13 53.28
C ASP A 43 -12.26 6.21 52.18
N ALA A 44 -12.59 4.92 52.22
CA ALA A 44 -12.17 3.96 51.19
C ALA A 44 -12.80 4.26 49.82
N VAL A 45 -14.07 4.68 49.78
CA VAL A 45 -14.72 5.12 48.53
C VAL A 45 -14.03 6.37 47.97
N LEU A 46 -13.73 7.35 48.81
CA LEU A 46 -13.00 8.55 48.38
C LEU A 46 -11.60 8.20 47.86
N ALA A 47 -10.85 7.37 48.60
CA ALA A 47 -9.52 6.92 48.22
C ALA A 47 -9.51 6.18 46.87
N GLN A 48 -10.52 5.34 46.59
CA GLN A 48 -10.64 4.67 45.28
C GLN A 48 -10.94 5.63 44.13
N ASN A 49 -11.75 6.66 44.36
CA ASN A 49 -11.96 7.72 43.36
C ASN A 49 -10.67 8.48 43.08
N GLU A 50 -9.95 8.91 44.11
CA GLU A 50 -8.66 9.59 43.95
C GLU A 50 -7.62 8.72 43.23
N ARG A 51 -7.56 7.42 43.55
CA ARG A 51 -6.65 6.47 42.88
C ARG A 51 -6.94 6.37 41.39
N TYR A 52 -8.21 6.23 41.02
CA TYR A 52 -8.59 6.22 39.61
C TYR A 52 -8.22 7.54 38.93
N ASP A 53 -8.52 8.69 39.55
CA ASP A 53 -8.27 9.98 38.91
C ASP A 53 -6.76 10.21 38.71
N ARG A 54 -5.93 9.80 39.68
CA ARG A 54 -4.45 9.77 39.55
C ARG A 54 -4.00 8.81 38.45
N LEU A 55 -4.60 7.62 38.38
CA LEU A 55 -4.26 6.61 37.38
C LEU A 55 -4.65 7.05 35.97
N SER A 56 -5.80 7.69 35.79
CA SER A 56 -6.24 8.28 34.52
C SER A 56 -5.27 9.37 34.10
N GLY A 57 -4.97 10.33 34.97
CA GLY A 57 -4.01 11.40 34.66
C GLY A 57 -2.61 10.87 34.35
N ALA A 58 -2.17 9.80 35.01
CA ALA A 58 -0.88 9.15 34.72
C ALA A 58 -0.88 8.43 33.36
N VAL A 59 -1.97 7.75 33.00
CA VAL A 59 -2.13 7.11 31.68
C VAL A 59 -2.16 8.16 30.59
N ASP A 60 -2.93 9.24 30.75
CA ASP A 60 -3.03 10.34 29.78
C ASP A 60 -1.68 11.07 29.60
N ALA A 61 -0.92 11.24 30.68
CA ALA A 61 0.43 11.79 30.60
C ALA A 61 1.42 10.84 29.91
N ALA A 62 1.30 9.53 30.17
CA ALA A 62 2.15 8.51 29.55
C ALA A 62 1.87 8.37 28.05
N THR A 63 0.60 8.39 27.63
CA THR A 63 0.22 8.40 26.21
C THR A 63 0.70 9.66 25.52
N SER A 64 0.53 10.84 26.14
CA SER A 64 1.02 12.11 25.62
C SER A 64 2.55 12.11 25.46
N LYS A 65 3.30 11.57 26.44
CA LYS A 65 4.76 11.44 26.35
C LYS A 65 5.17 10.48 25.23
N ARG A 66 4.46 9.36 25.07
CA ARG A 66 4.71 8.41 23.98
C ARG A 66 4.49 9.06 22.62
N HIS A 67 3.42 9.85 22.48
CA HIS A 67 3.16 10.62 21.27
C HIS A 67 4.26 11.66 21.03
N GLN A 68 4.70 12.38 22.06
CA GLN A 68 5.78 13.36 21.94
C GLN A 68 7.08 12.74 21.43
N VAL A 69 7.49 11.60 22.01
CA VAL A 69 8.70 10.87 21.58
C VAL A 69 8.57 10.41 20.13
N PHE A 70 7.41 9.86 19.78
CA PHE A 70 7.14 9.45 18.40
C PHE A 70 7.22 10.64 17.43
N CYS A 71 6.59 11.77 17.76
CA CYS A 71 6.65 12.98 16.93
C CYS A 71 8.09 13.54 16.80
N SER A 72 8.90 13.50 17.86
CA SER A 72 10.31 13.92 17.75
C SER A 72 11.13 13.01 16.86
N GLU A 73 10.96 11.68 16.96
CA GLU A 73 11.66 10.74 16.10
C GLU A 73 11.26 10.89 14.62
N VAL A 74 9.99 11.21 14.36
CA VAL A 74 9.52 11.52 13.00
C VAL A 74 10.13 12.82 12.49
N LEU A 75 10.17 13.88 13.32
CA LEU A 75 10.74 15.17 12.92
C LEU A 75 12.22 15.07 12.58
N ASP A 76 13.00 14.33 13.38
CA ASP A 76 14.43 14.12 13.12
C ASP A 76 14.65 13.39 11.78
N ARG A 77 13.86 12.35 11.49
CA ARG A 77 13.92 11.66 10.18
C ARG A 77 13.57 12.55 9.00
N VAL A 78 12.60 13.46 9.16
CA VAL A 78 12.24 14.43 8.12
C VAL A 78 13.38 15.43 7.89
N LEU A 79 14.04 15.90 8.96
CA LEU A 79 15.19 16.79 8.85
C LEU A 79 16.38 16.13 8.17
N ASP A 80 16.64 14.84 8.45
CA ASP A 80 17.67 14.06 7.77
C ASP A 80 17.37 13.91 6.27
N LEU A 81 16.13 13.57 5.90
CA LEU A 81 15.70 13.47 4.51
C LEU A 81 15.86 14.80 3.76
N VAL A 82 15.50 15.93 4.39
CA VAL A 82 15.67 17.26 3.80
C VAL A 82 17.14 17.60 3.59
N HIS A 83 18.02 17.24 4.52
CA HIS A 83 19.46 17.42 4.37
C HIS A 83 20.04 16.57 3.23
N GLU A 84 19.65 15.29 3.13
CA GLU A 84 20.08 14.42 2.04
C GLU A 84 19.56 14.92 0.68
N ALA A 85 18.29 15.33 0.59
CA ALA A 85 17.71 15.86 -0.64
C ALA A 85 18.34 17.19 -1.07
N ALA A 86 18.63 18.09 -0.13
CA ALA A 86 19.35 19.34 -0.39
C ALA A 86 20.80 19.08 -0.86
N THR A 87 21.47 18.10 -0.25
CA THR A 87 22.81 17.65 -0.65
C THR A 87 22.80 17.04 -2.05
N TYR A 88 21.84 16.17 -2.34
CA TYR A 88 21.67 15.57 -3.66
C TYR A 88 21.38 16.63 -4.75
N ARG A 89 20.53 17.62 -4.46
CA ARG A 89 20.21 18.69 -5.41
C ARG A 89 21.39 19.62 -5.68
N THR A 90 22.08 20.07 -4.64
CA THR A 90 23.25 20.96 -4.80
C THR A 90 24.40 20.28 -5.55
N THR A 91 24.56 18.97 -5.38
CA THR A 91 25.55 18.17 -6.12
C THR A 91 25.12 17.86 -7.56
N SER A 92 23.83 17.67 -7.83
CA SER A 92 23.30 17.32 -9.17
C SER A 92 23.10 18.50 -10.12
N THR A 93 22.91 19.72 -9.63
CA THR A 93 22.82 20.94 -10.47
C THR A 93 24.06 21.24 -11.30
N TRP A 94 25.20 20.60 -11.01
CA TRP A 94 26.44 20.68 -11.78
C TRP A 94 26.59 19.58 -12.84
N ILE A 95 25.67 18.61 -12.89
CA ILE A 95 25.83 17.33 -13.61
C ILE A 95 24.83 17.17 -14.75
N SER A 96 23.62 17.74 -14.66
CA SER A 96 22.63 17.76 -15.76
C SER A 96 21.92 19.11 -15.81
N PRO A 97 21.36 19.50 -16.97
CA PRO A 97 20.53 20.70 -17.08
C PRO A 97 19.37 20.62 -16.08
N ALA A 98 18.99 21.78 -15.52
CA ALA A 98 17.95 21.89 -14.50
C ALA A 98 16.58 21.31 -14.93
N ASP A 99 16.39 21.09 -16.23
CA ASP A 99 15.17 20.56 -16.85
C ASP A 99 15.08 19.02 -16.84
N GLU A 100 16.20 18.31 -16.64
CA GLU A 100 16.24 16.83 -16.65
C GLU A 100 15.97 16.20 -15.26
N PHE A 101 16.15 17.00 -14.20
CA PHE A 101 15.72 16.68 -12.84
C PHE A 101 14.47 17.47 -12.47
N ILE A 102 13.83 17.09 -11.35
CA ILE A 102 12.61 17.69 -10.80
C ILE A 102 12.61 19.21 -11.08
N PRO A 103 11.77 19.69 -12.03
CA PRO A 103 11.76 21.08 -12.43
C PRO A 103 11.61 22.01 -11.23
N ASP A 104 12.12 23.23 -11.30
CA ASP A 104 12.07 24.16 -10.15
C ASP A 104 10.65 24.37 -9.62
N THR A 105 9.66 24.29 -10.50
CA THR A 105 8.24 24.26 -10.18
C THR A 105 7.84 23.02 -9.38
N VAL A 106 8.21 21.82 -9.84
CA VAL A 106 7.93 20.54 -9.15
C VAL A 106 8.71 20.44 -7.84
N TRP A 107 9.88 21.07 -7.72
CA TRP A 107 10.62 21.16 -6.46
C TRP A 107 9.96 22.12 -5.48
N GLN A 108 9.40 23.23 -5.98
CA GLN A 108 8.56 24.11 -5.17
C GLN A 108 7.25 23.40 -4.77
N GLU A 109 6.68 22.57 -5.64
CA GLU A 109 5.54 21.71 -5.32
C GLU A 109 5.90 20.63 -4.32
N PHE A 110 7.09 20.00 -4.41
CA PHE A 110 7.58 19.09 -3.39
C PHE A 110 7.83 19.82 -2.09
N LYS A 111 8.47 20.99 -2.08
CA LYS A 111 8.57 21.80 -0.86
C LYS A 111 7.20 22.13 -0.29
N ALA A 112 6.24 22.52 -1.12
CA ALA A 112 4.87 22.79 -0.70
C ALA A 112 4.16 21.52 -0.19
N PHE A 113 4.41 20.36 -0.82
CA PHE A 113 3.90 19.06 -0.42
C PHE A 113 4.52 18.61 0.89
N PHE A 114 5.84 18.63 1.06
CA PHE A 114 6.54 18.33 2.32
C PHE A 114 6.12 19.25 3.47
N VAL A 115 5.74 20.50 3.17
CA VAL A 115 5.18 21.44 4.16
C VAL A 115 3.72 21.12 4.50
N ASN A 116 2.96 20.49 3.60
CA ASN A 116 1.51 20.26 3.72
C ASN A 116 1.08 18.78 3.85
N ALA A 117 2.01 17.83 3.74
CA ALA A 117 1.75 16.40 3.70
C ALA A 117 1.48 15.85 5.12
N THR A 118 0.67 14.80 5.16
CA THR A 118 0.17 14.18 6.39
C THR A 118 1.04 13.01 6.85
N ASP A 119 1.05 12.70 8.16
CA ASP A 119 1.91 11.66 8.76
C ASP A 119 1.76 10.26 8.12
N ALA A 120 0.59 9.94 7.54
CA ALA A 120 0.34 8.69 6.84
C ALA A 120 1.10 8.56 5.50
N GLU A 121 1.47 9.69 4.89
CA GLU A 121 2.15 9.75 3.59
C GLU A 121 3.67 9.55 3.73
N PHE A 122 4.25 9.93 4.88
CA PHE A 122 5.71 9.84 5.15
C PHE A 122 6.19 8.47 5.64
N THR A 123 5.38 7.76 6.43
CA THR A 123 5.73 6.42 6.95
C THR A 123 6.03 5.39 5.85
N GLN A 124 5.57 5.66 4.63
CA GLN A 124 5.73 4.77 3.49
C GLN A 124 7.12 4.88 2.84
N TRP A 125 7.91 5.92 3.09
CA TRP A 125 9.09 6.29 2.28
C TRP A 125 10.43 5.66 2.73
N HIS A 126 10.55 5.18 3.97
CA HIS A 126 11.82 4.64 4.53
C HIS A 126 11.81 3.14 4.84
N SER A 127 10.80 2.42 4.37
CA SER A 127 10.83 0.96 4.42
C SER A 127 11.54 0.42 3.18
N PRO A 128 12.27 -0.72 3.24
CA PRO A 128 12.63 -1.50 2.06
C PRO A 128 11.42 -1.80 1.16
N SER A 129 10.19 -1.75 1.72
CA SER A 129 8.95 -1.80 0.95
C SER A 129 8.72 -0.60 0.04
N PHE A 130 9.29 0.59 0.29
CA PHE A 130 9.13 1.76 -0.59
C PHE A 130 9.86 1.58 -1.91
N HIS A 131 11.12 1.12 -1.85
CA HIS A 131 11.84 0.75 -3.05
C HIS A 131 11.08 -0.36 -3.77
N ALA A 132 10.68 -1.43 -3.05
CA ALA A 132 9.84 -2.48 -3.63
C ALA A 132 8.50 -1.97 -4.20
N LEU A 133 7.91 -0.90 -3.66
CA LEU A 133 6.71 -0.24 -4.18
C LEU A 133 7.02 0.58 -5.45
N LEU A 134 8.16 1.27 -5.52
CA LEU A 134 8.62 1.93 -6.75
C LEU A 134 8.96 0.90 -7.83
N ASP A 135 9.65 -0.20 -7.51
CA ASP A 135 9.85 -1.33 -8.41
C ASP A 135 8.52 -1.94 -8.86
N GLY A 136 7.58 -2.12 -7.93
CA GLY A 136 6.23 -2.61 -8.19
C GLY A 136 5.42 -1.65 -9.07
N HIS A 137 5.59 -0.34 -8.90
CA HIS A 137 4.95 0.69 -9.72
C HIS A 137 5.56 0.76 -11.12
N GLU A 138 6.89 0.71 -11.26
CA GLU A 138 7.56 0.62 -12.56
C GLU A 138 7.17 -0.66 -13.31
N TYR A 139 7.09 -1.78 -12.58
CA TYR A 139 6.56 -3.03 -13.09
C TYR A 139 5.09 -2.93 -13.53
N SER A 140 4.21 -2.38 -12.69
CA SER A 140 2.80 -2.20 -13.03
C SER A 140 2.67 -1.31 -14.26
N ASN A 141 3.40 -0.20 -14.33
CA ASN A 141 3.39 0.70 -15.48
C ASN A 141 3.89 0.02 -16.76
N HIS A 142 4.95 -0.81 -16.68
CA HIS A 142 5.40 -1.61 -17.81
C HIS A 142 4.29 -2.58 -18.27
N VAL A 143 3.67 -3.30 -17.33
CA VAL A 143 2.58 -4.25 -17.62
C VAL A 143 1.36 -3.54 -18.21
N ASP A 144 0.93 -2.44 -17.60
CA ASP A 144 -0.30 -1.71 -17.94
C ASP A 144 -0.15 -0.91 -19.24
N SER A 145 0.95 -0.18 -19.42
CA SER A 145 1.21 0.61 -20.64
C SER A 145 1.34 -0.29 -21.86
N THR A 146 2.11 -1.38 -21.76
CA THR A 146 2.30 -2.30 -22.89
C THR A 146 1.03 -3.10 -23.19
N ARG A 147 0.28 -3.51 -22.16
CA ARG A 147 -1.00 -4.20 -22.34
C ARG A 147 -2.07 -3.27 -22.93
N THR A 148 -2.18 -2.04 -22.44
CA THR A 148 -3.10 -1.03 -22.98
C THR A 148 -2.79 -0.74 -24.44
N THR A 149 -1.51 -0.56 -24.78
CA THR A 149 -1.05 -0.35 -26.17
C THR A 149 -1.41 -1.55 -27.07
N ALA A 150 -1.18 -2.78 -26.61
CA ALA A 150 -1.55 -3.99 -27.35
C ALA A 150 -3.07 -4.11 -27.52
N THR A 151 -3.87 -3.73 -26.51
CA THR A 151 -5.35 -3.75 -26.59
C THR A 151 -5.92 -2.62 -27.45
N ALA A 152 -5.31 -1.43 -27.45
CA ALA A 152 -5.74 -0.28 -28.25
C ALA A 152 -5.63 -0.57 -29.75
N SER A 153 -4.68 -1.43 -30.15
CA SER A 153 -4.53 -1.90 -31.53
C SER A 153 -5.61 -2.90 -31.98
N LEU A 154 -6.53 -3.33 -31.10
CA LEU A 154 -7.43 -4.47 -31.33
C LEU A 154 -8.91 -4.20 -30.94
N VAL A 155 -9.37 -2.95 -30.90
CA VAL A 155 -10.75 -2.63 -30.46
C VAL A 155 -11.76 -2.71 -31.61
N PRO A 156 -12.79 -3.56 -31.47
CA PRO A 156 -14.17 -3.14 -31.73
C PRO A 156 -14.96 -3.08 -30.42
N THR A 157 -15.81 -2.07 -30.33
CA THR A 157 -16.89 -2.00 -29.34
C THR A 157 -17.90 -3.12 -29.59
N LEU A 158 -18.06 -4.05 -28.63
CA LEU A 158 -19.19 -4.98 -28.56
C LEU A 158 -19.90 -4.89 -27.21
N PRO A 159 -21.20 -5.26 -27.17
CA PRO A 159 -22.14 -4.88 -26.13
C PRO A 159 -21.94 -5.69 -24.85
N THR A 160 -22.38 -5.06 -23.77
CA THR A 160 -22.45 -5.59 -22.40
C THR A 160 -23.02 -7.02 -22.34
N PRO A 161 -22.34 -7.97 -21.68
CA PRO A 161 -22.81 -9.34 -21.56
C PRO A 161 -24.01 -9.44 -20.61
N ASP A 162 -25.07 -10.12 -21.07
CA ASP A 162 -26.26 -10.43 -20.27
C ASP A 162 -25.90 -11.35 -19.08
N THR A 163 -26.19 -10.85 -17.88
CA THR A 163 -25.95 -11.44 -16.55
C THR A 163 -26.90 -12.59 -16.21
N SER A 164 -26.93 -13.67 -16.99
CA SER A 164 -27.73 -14.86 -16.63
C SER A 164 -27.17 -16.19 -17.10
N VAL A 165 -25.97 -16.61 -16.67
CA VAL A 165 -25.53 -18.00 -16.87
C VAL A 165 -24.68 -18.52 -15.70
N THR A 166 -25.31 -18.71 -14.54
CA THR A 166 -24.78 -19.54 -13.43
C THR A 166 -25.56 -20.85 -13.34
N SER A 167 -25.63 -21.65 -14.41
CA SER A 167 -26.24 -23.00 -14.36
C SER A 167 -25.96 -23.89 -15.60
N GLY A 168 -24.72 -23.97 -16.08
CA GLY A 168 -24.33 -24.93 -17.14
C GLY A 168 -22.97 -25.58 -16.82
N GLY A 169 -22.79 -26.89 -17.06
CA GLY A 169 -21.65 -27.67 -16.58
C GLY A 169 -20.47 -27.83 -17.55
N GLY A 170 -19.64 -26.79 -17.75
CA GLY A 170 -18.35 -26.86 -18.46
C GLY A 170 -17.42 -25.65 -18.14
N PRO A 171 -16.11 -25.64 -18.47
CA PRO A 171 -15.24 -24.49 -18.15
C PRO A 171 -15.70 -23.17 -18.79
N PRO A 172 -15.51 -22.00 -18.14
CA PRO A 172 -15.97 -20.71 -18.68
C PRO A 172 -15.31 -20.34 -20.01
N PHE A 173 -14.05 -20.72 -20.25
CA PHE A 173 -13.33 -20.42 -21.50
C PHE A 173 -13.81 -21.17 -22.74
N SER A 174 -14.62 -22.22 -22.56
CA SER A 174 -15.28 -22.94 -23.66
C SER A 174 -16.74 -22.48 -23.90
N ARG A 175 -17.25 -21.54 -23.08
CA ARG A 175 -18.61 -21.00 -23.18
C ARG A 175 -18.64 -19.71 -23.98
N GLY A 176 -18.86 -19.82 -25.29
CA GLY A 176 -19.07 -18.66 -26.16
C GLY A 176 -17.83 -17.81 -26.42
N PRO A 177 -17.97 -16.70 -27.17
CA PRO A 177 -16.85 -15.85 -27.56
C PRO A 177 -16.35 -15.01 -26.37
N LEU A 178 -15.09 -15.22 -25.98
CA LEU A 178 -14.40 -14.37 -25.00
C LEU A 178 -13.56 -13.29 -25.68
N VAL A 179 -13.21 -12.25 -24.92
CA VAL A 179 -12.21 -11.25 -25.31
C VAL A 179 -10.83 -11.92 -25.28
N ALA A 180 -10.06 -11.81 -26.37
CA ALA A 180 -8.77 -12.49 -26.54
C ALA A 180 -7.79 -12.25 -25.38
N SER A 181 -7.78 -11.04 -24.80
CA SER A 181 -6.93 -10.66 -23.67
C SER A 181 -7.30 -11.29 -22.33
N GLN A 182 -8.50 -11.86 -22.20
CA GLN A 182 -9.02 -12.44 -20.96
C GLN A 182 -8.99 -13.96 -20.95
N VAL A 183 -8.75 -14.61 -22.09
CA VAL A 183 -8.80 -16.08 -22.24
C VAL A 183 -7.78 -16.77 -21.33
N LEU A 184 -6.52 -16.33 -21.35
CA LEU A 184 -5.46 -16.88 -20.49
C LEU A 184 -5.83 -16.74 -19.00
N GLY A 185 -6.35 -15.58 -18.60
CA GLY A 185 -6.79 -15.33 -17.23
C GLY A 185 -7.93 -16.22 -16.77
N GLU A 186 -8.90 -16.49 -17.65
CA GLU A 186 -10.01 -17.42 -17.36
C GLU A 186 -9.56 -18.88 -17.28
N VAL A 187 -8.59 -19.30 -18.11
CA VAL A 187 -7.96 -20.63 -18.01
C VAL A 187 -7.25 -20.78 -16.66
N ILE A 188 -6.45 -19.79 -16.25
CA ILE A 188 -5.72 -19.82 -14.97
C ILE A 188 -6.68 -19.83 -13.79
N LYS A 189 -7.72 -18.99 -13.79
CA LYS A 189 -8.75 -18.98 -12.74
C LYS A 189 -9.43 -20.35 -12.63
N TYR A 190 -9.84 -20.93 -13.75
CA TYR A 190 -10.48 -22.24 -13.79
C TYR A 190 -9.57 -23.34 -13.21
N VAL A 191 -8.31 -23.36 -13.64
CA VAL A 191 -7.31 -24.31 -13.15
C VAL A 191 -7.04 -24.13 -11.66
N ARG A 192 -6.86 -22.89 -11.17
CA ARG A 192 -6.66 -22.59 -9.74
C ARG A 192 -7.87 -22.95 -8.86
N VAL A 193 -9.10 -22.85 -9.40
CA VAL A 193 -10.33 -23.27 -8.71
C VAL A 193 -10.44 -24.79 -8.61
N ILE A 194 -9.90 -25.54 -9.58
CA ILE A 194 -9.84 -27.00 -9.51
C ILE A 194 -8.83 -27.45 -8.45
N THR A 195 -7.66 -26.81 -8.39
CA THR A 195 -6.57 -27.20 -7.47
C THR A 195 -6.81 -26.78 -6.02
N ASP A 196 -7.46 -25.64 -5.83
CA ASP A 196 -7.86 -25.11 -4.53
C ASP A 196 -9.34 -24.72 -4.64
N PRO A 197 -10.29 -25.60 -4.25
CA PRO A 197 -11.71 -25.28 -4.33
C PRO A 197 -12.03 -24.05 -3.45
N LEU A 198 -13.03 -23.25 -3.83
CA LEU A 198 -13.47 -22.13 -2.99
C LEU A 198 -13.84 -22.66 -1.59
N PRO A 199 -13.38 -22.03 -0.49
CA PRO A 199 -13.78 -22.44 0.84
C PRO A 199 -15.31 -22.39 0.89
N SER A 200 -15.94 -23.53 1.21
CA SER A 200 -17.37 -23.54 1.47
C SER A 200 -17.65 -22.53 2.59
N PRO A 201 -18.75 -21.76 2.53
CA PRO A 201 -19.10 -20.85 3.62
C PRO A 201 -19.01 -21.61 4.95
N PRO A 202 -18.40 -21.02 5.99
CA PRO A 202 -18.14 -21.71 7.25
C PRO A 202 -19.42 -22.41 7.70
N LYS A 203 -19.34 -23.73 7.89
CA LYS A 203 -20.49 -24.51 8.35
C LYS A 203 -20.91 -23.93 9.69
N ARG A 204 -22.15 -23.42 9.76
CA ARG A 204 -22.74 -22.94 11.01
C ARG A 204 -22.56 -24.04 12.06
N PRO A 205 -21.97 -23.73 13.24
CA PRO A 205 -21.87 -24.71 14.32
C PRO A 205 -23.25 -25.30 14.63
N GLU A 206 -23.31 -26.61 14.84
CA GLU A 206 -24.56 -27.33 15.15
C GLU A 206 -25.02 -27.02 16.58
N LEU A 207 -25.46 -25.78 16.80
CA LEU A 207 -26.02 -25.34 18.07
C LEU A 207 -27.55 -25.51 18.07
N PRO A 208 -28.13 -25.92 19.20
CA PRO A 208 -29.57 -25.96 19.37
C PRO A 208 -30.21 -24.58 19.08
N PRO A 209 -31.38 -24.51 18.42
CA PRO A 209 -32.03 -23.25 18.13
C PRO A 209 -32.64 -22.65 19.41
N PHE A 210 -32.05 -21.57 19.91
CA PHE A 210 -32.58 -20.80 21.03
C PHE A 210 -33.38 -19.60 20.54
N PRO A 211 -34.63 -19.39 21.02
CA PRO A 211 -35.44 -18.25 20.61
C PRO A 211 -34.99 -16.91 21.19
N LEU A 212 -34.22 -16.90 22.28
CA LEU A 212 -33.71 -15.67 22.91
C LEU A 212 -32.26 -15.81 23.40
N LYS A 213 -31.36 -14.98 22.87
CA LYS A 213 -29.93 -14.96 23.21
C LYS A 213 -29.50 -13.55 23.62
N ILE A 214 -29.19 -13.36 24.90
CA ILE A 214 -28.92 -12.04 25.50
C ILE A 214 -27.51 -11.97 26.07
N VAL A 215 -26.83 -10.84 25.87
CA VAL A 215 -25.57 -10.50 26.54
C VAL A 215 -25.76 -9.29 27.44
N LEU A 216 -25.26 -9.37 28.68
CA LEU A 216 -25.25 -8.25 29.63
C LEU A 216 -23.83 -7.69 29.79
N LEU A 217 -23.60 -6.50 29.24
CA LEU A 217 -22.35 -5.76 29.38
C LEU A 217 -22.44 -4.78 30.55
N GLY A 218 -21.31 -4.57 31.23
CA GLY A 218 -21.20 -3.53 32.25
C GLY A 218 -20.09 -3.80 33.27
N LYS A 219 -19.72 -2.74 33.99
CA LYS A 219 -18.66 -2.78 35.01
C LYS A 219 -18.93 -3.84 36.09
N PRO A 220 -17.90 -4.32 36.81
CA PRO A 220 -18.13 -5.16 37.99
C PRO A 220 -19.07 -4.44 38.98
N PHE A 221 -19.90 -5.20 39.69
CA PHE A 221 -20.90 -4.68 40.64
C PHE A 221 -22.01 -3.77 40.07
N SER A 222 -22.21 -3.77 38.74
CA SER A 222 -23.37 -3.16 38.07
C SER A 222 -24.71 -3.86 38.31
N GLY A 223 -24.69 -5.07 38.89
CA GLY A 223 -25.89 -5.86 39.15
C GLY A 223 -26.24 -6.88 38.07
N ARG A 224 -25.35 -7.13 37.09
CA ARG A 224 -25.50 -8.14 36.01
C ARG A 224 -26.08 -9.47 36.48
N LYS A 225 -25.48 -10.09 37.50
CA LYS A 225 -25.92 -11.41 38.03
C LYS A 225 -27.32 -11.36 38.65
N THR A 226 -27.64 -10.29 39.36
CA THR A 226 -28.97 -10.10 39.96
C THR A 226 -30.04 -9.92 38.88
N LEU A 227 -29.71 -9.15 37.85
CA LEU A 227 -30.59 -8.88 36.71
C LEU A 227 -30.79 -10.14 35.85
N SER A 228 -29.71 -10.86 35.54
CA SER A 228 -29.73 -12.16 34.87
C SER A 228 -30.64 -13.15 35.58
N LYS A 229 -30.50 -13.34 36.90
CA LYS A 229 -31.40 -14.22 37.69
C LYS A 229 -32.87 -13.84 37.56
N ARG A 230 -33.20 -12.55 37.58
CA ARG A 230 -34.58 -12.05 37.41
C ARG A 230 -35.10 -12.32 36.00
N LEU A 231 -34.30 -12.08 34.96
CA LEU A 231 -34.66 -12.39 33.57
C LEU A 231 -34.87 -13.89 33.36
N CYS A 232 -33.95 -14.71 33.87
CA CYS A 232 -34.02 -16.17 33.79
C CYS A 232 -35.28 -16.72 34.45
N ALA A 233 -35.67 -16.18 35.63
CA ALA A 233 -36.91 -16.57 36.30
C ALA A 233 -38.18 -16.12 35.56
N THR A 234 -38.14 -14.99 34.85
CA THR A 234 -39.31 -14.41 34.16
C THR A 234 -39.55 -15.07 32.80
N TYR A 235 -38.49 -15.30 32.03
CA TYR A 235 -38.55 -15.76 30.63
C TYR A 235 -38.11 -17.21 30.43
N ASN A 236 -37.88 -17.97 31.50
CA ASN A 236 -37.36 -19.34 31.45
C ASN A 236 -36.05 -19.44 30.62
N LEU A 237 -35.05 -18.67 31.02
CA LEU A 237 -33.71 -18.64 30.41
C LEU A 237 -32.67 -19.25 31.36
N ALA A 238 -31.52 -19.67 30.81
CA ALA A 238 -30.39 -20.13 31.61
C ALA A 238 -29.33 -19.02 31.80
N PRO A 239 -28.88 -18.73 33.05
CA PRO A 239 -27.76 -17.85 33.27
C PRO A 239 -26.45 -18.57 32.90
N LEU A 240 -25.67 -17.97 32.00
CA LEU A 240 -24.36 -18.45 31.60
C LEU A 240 -23.28 -17.52 32.12
N SER A 241 -22.42 -18.03 33.01
CA SER A 241 -21.23 -17.35 33.47
C SER A 241 -20.00 -18.20 33.19
N VAL A 242 -19.05 -17.64 32.45
CA VAL A 242 -17.85 -18.37 32.02
C VAL A 242 -17.00 -18.77 33.22
N HIS A 243 -16.93 -17.93 34.25
CA HIS A 243 -16.26 -18.26 35.51
C HIS A 243 -16.93 -19.45 36.23
N THR A 244 -18.27 -19.50 36.28
CA THR A 244 -18.96 -20.65 36.88
C THR A 244 -18.78 -21.94 36.08
N LEU A 245 -18.76 -21.84 34.74
CA LEU A 245 -18.46 -22.96 33.86
C LEU A 245 -17.03 -23.46 34.09
N LEU A 246 -16.07 -22.55 34.22
CA LEU A 246 -14.67 -22.85 34.52
C LEU A 246 -14.52 -23.60 35.86
N ASP A 247 -15.11 -23.07 36.93
CA ASP A 247 -15.05 -23.69 38.26
C ASP A 247 -15.71 -25.07 38.26
N SER A 248 -16.84 -25.22 37.57
CA SER A 248 -17.52 -26.50 37.41
C SER A 248 -16.66 -27.51 36.62
N ALA A 249 -16.00 -27.06 35.55
CA ALA A 249 -15.14 -27.88 34.72
C ALA A 249 -13.89 -28.37 35.48
N ILE A 250 -13.31 -27.51 36.33
CA ILE A 250 -12.19 -27.87 37.23
C ILE A 250 -12.66 -28.88 38.28
N THR A 251 -13.81 -28.64 38.90
CA THR A 251 -14.38 -29.51 39.95
C THR A 251 -14.74 -30.89 39.40
N GLN A 252 -15.33 -30.93 38.20
CA GLN A 252 -15.70 -32.16 37.50
C GLN A 252 -14.52 -32.85 36.80
N GLN A 253 -13.33 -32.24 36.79
CA GLN A 253 -12.11 -32.75 36.14
C GLN A 253 -12.30 -33.08 34.66
N THR A 254 -13.04 -32.24 33.93
CA THR A 254 -13.14 -32.35 32.47
C THR A 254 -11.79 -32.10 31.79
N GLU A 255 -11.60 -32.53 30.54
CA GLU A 255 -10.34 -32.31 29.81
C GLU A 255 -9.98 -30.81 29.71
N LEU A 256 -10.97 -29.95 29.45
CA LEU A 256 -10.81 -28.50 29.49
C LEU A 256 -10.45 -28.00 30.91
N GLY A 257 -11.14 -28.52 31.95
CA GLY A 257 -10.85 -28.19 33.34
C GLY A 257 -9.44 -28.57 33.80
N LYS A 258 -8.90 -29.71 33.34
CA LYS A 258 -7.50 -30.11 33.59
C LYS A 258 -6.51 -29.17 32.90
N ARG A 259 -6.76 -28.80 31.63
CA ARG A 259 -5.95 -27.82 30.88
C ARG A 259 -5.90 -26.48 31.62
N VAL A 260 -7.05 -25.98 32.06
CA VAL A 260 -7.17 -24.75 32.85
C VAL A 260 -6.41 -24.87 34.18
N LYS A 261 -6.60 -25.95 34.93
CA LYS A 261 -5.92 -26.17 36.21
C LYS A 261 -4.41 -26.12 36.06
N ASN A 262 -3.87 -26.75 35.02
CA ASN A 262 -2.43 -26.72 34.73
C ASN A 262 -1.96 -25.29 34.38
N LEU A 263 -2.70 -24.56 33.54
CA LEU A 263 -2.37 -23.18 33.19
C LEU A 263 -2.37 -22.25 34.42
N LEU A 264 -3.35 -22.41 35.30
CA LEU A 264 -3.45 -21.64 36.54
C LEU A 264 -2.33 -21.99 37.53
N GLN A 265 -1.94 -23.27 37.64
CA GLN A 265 -0.80 -23.70 38.45
C GLN A 265 0.54 -23.15 37.94
N ASP A 266 0.66 -22.99 36.62
CA ASP A 266 1.80 -22.35 35.95
C ASP A 266 1.80 -20.81 36.06
N GLY A 267 0.75 -20.21 36.61
CA GLY A 267 0.58 -18.74 36.66
C GLY A 267 0.33 -18.09 35.30
N LYS A 268 -0.14 -18.84 34.30
CA LYS A 268 -0.47 -18.35 32.95
C LYS A 268 -1.94 -17.94 32.86
N ALA A 269 -2.24 -16.97 32.00
CA ALA A 269 -3.61 -16.60 31.67
C ALA A 269 -4.32 -17.72 30.88
N VAL A 270 -5.63 -17.85 31.07
CA VAL A 270 -6.46 -18.78 30.30
C VAL A 270 -6.74 -18.16 28.93
N PRO A 271 -6.41 -18.82 27.80
CA PRO A 271 -6.67 -18.28 26.49
C PRO A 271 -8.15 -18.39 26.08
N ASN A 272 -8.58 -17.48 25.20
CA ASN A 272 -9.99 -17.31 24.80
C ASN A 272 -10.60 -18.56 24.15
N ASP A 273 -9.79 -19.36 23.44
CA ASP A 273 -10.21 -20.64 22.83
C ASP A 273 -10.86 -21.58 23.86
N VAL A 274 -10.34 -21.62 25.08
CA VAL A 274 -10.86 -22.46 26.16
C VAL A 274 -12.22 -21.96 26.64
N TYR A 275 -12.40 -20.65 26.77
CA TYR A 275 -13.67 -20.07 27.18
C TYR A 275 -14.78 -20.30 26.14
N ILE A 276 -14.44 -20.17 24.85
CA ILE A 276 -15.34 -20.48 23.74
C ILE A 276 -15.73 -21.95 23.72
N ALA A 277 -14.79 -22.87 23.95
CA ALA A 277 -15.07 -24.29 24.02
C ALA A 277 -16.02 -24.64 25.20
N LEU A 278 -15.79 -24.04 26.37
CA LEU A 278 -16.68 -24.21 27.53
C LEU A 278 -18.09 -23.66 27.27
N LEU A 279 -18.20 -22.52 26.59
CA LEU A 279 -19.48 -21.95 26.18
C LEU A 279 -20.20 -22.86 25.17
N HIS A 280 -19.48 -23.39 24.17
CA HIS A 280 -20.03 -24.35 23.21
C HIS A 280 -20.63 -25.57 23.91
N ASP A 281 -19.87 -26.22 24.79
CA ASP A 281 -20.32 -27.42 25.51
C ASP A 281 -21.53 -27.13 26.41
N ALA A 282 -21.56 -25.95 27.06
CA ALA A 282 -22.69 -25.51 27.85
C ALA A 282 -23.96 -25.28 27.01
N LEU A 283 -23.83 -24.66 25.83
CA LEU A 283 -24.95 -24.42 24.92
C LEU A 283 -25.53 -25.73 24.35
N VAL A 284 -24.67 -26.71 24.02
CA VAL A 284 -25.11 -28.03 23.58
C VAL A 284 -25.86 -28.77 24.70
N ALA A 285 -25.33 -28.73 25.92
CA ALA A 285 -25.99 -29.32 27.09
C ALA A 285 -27.37 -28.69 27.36
N LEU A 286 -27.49 -27.36 27.21
CA LEU A 286 -28.76 -26.65 27.41
C LEU A 286 -29.85 -27.05 26.40
N GLY A 287 -29.49 -27.40 25.16
CA GLY A 287 -30.45 -27.84 24.15
C GLY A 287 -31.15 -29.15 24.47
N SER A 288 -30.54 -29.98 25.31
CA SER A 288 -31.10 -31.27 25.77
C SER A 288 -31.60 -31.24 27.22
N ALA A 289 -31.63 -30.05 27.85
CA ALA A 289 -32.08 -29.89 29.22
C ALA A 289 -33.59 -30.14 29.38
N THR A 290 -33.97 -30.74 30.50
CA THR A 290 -35.38 -30.94 30.90
C THR A 290 -35.60 -30.28 32.27
N PRO A 291 -36.47 -29.26 32.38
CA PRO A 291 -37.36 -28.67 31.34
C PRO A 291 -36.62 -27.88 30.25
N VAL A 292 -37.25 -27.76 29.08
CA VAL A 292 -36.69 -27.04 27.92
C VAL A 292 -36.60 -25.55 28.24
N VAL A 293 -35.40 -24.99 28.03
CA VAL A 293 -35.09 -23.57 28.27
C VAL A 293 -35.34 -22.77 26.99
N GLN A 294 -35.91 -21.57 27.10
CA GLN A 294 -36.21 -20.68 25.96
C GLN A 294 -34.99 -19.87 25.48
N GLY A 295 -33.81 -20.09 26.07
CA GLY A 295 -32.62 -19.31 25.73
C GLY A 295 -31.66 -19.13 26.89
N TRP A 296 -30.75 -18.18 26.75
CA TRP A 296 -29.70 -17.96 27.72
C TRP A 296 -29.27 -16.49 27.82
N VAL A 297 -28.70 -16.15 28.97
CA VAL A 297 -28.16 -14.82 29.29
C VAL A 297 -26.68 -14.96 29.65
N LEU A 298 -25.79 -14.34 28.88
CA LEU A 298 -24.35 -14.35 29.14
C LEU A 298 -23.94 -13.19 30.06
N GLU A 299 -23.34 -13.52 31.20
CA GLU A 299 -23.08 -12.57 32.31
C GLU A 299 -21.69 -11.93 32.29
N ASP A 300 -20.63 -12.69 31.97
CA ASP A 300 -19.24 -12.30 32.27
C ASP A 300 -18.19 -12.86 31.29
N PHE A 301 -18.42 -12.72 29.98
CA PHE A 301 -17.42 -13.04 28.96
C PHE A 301 -16.94 -11.82 28.18
N VAL A 302 -17.85 -11.12 27.48
CA VAL A 302 -17.48 -10.10 26.50
C VAL A 302 -16.98 -8.81 27.17
N CYS A 303 -15.67 -8.69 27.33
CA CYS A 303 -14.97 -7.56 27.93
C CYS A 303 -14.02 -6.85 26.95
N ASP A 304 -13.76 -7.47 25.79
CA ASP A 304 -13.00 -6.90 24.67
C ASP A 304 -13.62 -7.27 23.30
N VAL A 305 -13.19 -6.58 22.25
CA VAL A 305 -13.63 -6.78 20.86
C VAL A 305 -13.23 -8.16 20.34
N ASP A 306 -12.08 -8.69 20.75
CA ASP A 306 -11.62 -10.02 20.33
C ASP A 306 -12.53 -11.12 20.89
N GLU A 307 -12.92 -11.02 22.16
CA GLU A 307 -13.90 -11.94 22.78
C GLU A 307 -15.28 -11.82 22.13
N ALA A 308 -15.70 -10.59 21.76
CA ALA A 308 -16.93 -10.36 21.02
C ALA A 308 -16.90 -11.01 19.63
N ARG A 309 -15.75 -10.96 18.95
CA ARG A 309 -15.51 -11.59 17.65
C ARG A 309 -15.57 -13.11 17.75
N ASP A 310 -14.95 -13.67 18.76
CA ASP A 310 -14.92 -15.12 18.98
C ASP A 310 -16.31 -15.67 19.38
N LEU A 311 -17.06 -14.93 20.19
CA LEU A 311 -18.46 -15.27 20.52
C LEU A 311 -19.33 -15.25 19.26
N GLU A 312 -19.18 -14.23 18.42
CA GLU A 312 -19.93 -14.13 17.17
C GLU A 312 -19.57 -15.27 16.21
N ARG A 313 -18.28 -15.62 16.11
CA ARG A 313 -17.81 -16.78 15.33
C ARG A 313 -18.44 -18.09 15.81
N LEU A 314 -18.58 -18.29 17.13
CA LEU A 314 -19.26 -19.45 17.71
C LEU A 314 -20.75 -19.49 17.36
N LEU A 315 -21.44 -18.35 17.30
CA LEU A 315 -22.90 -18.31 17.17
C LEU A 315 -23.39 -18.20 15.72
N SER A 316 -22.84 -17.28 14.93
CA SER A 316 -23.27 -17.06 13.54
C SER A 316 -22.42 -17.81 12.53
N GLY A 317 -21.18 -18.17 12.88
CA GLY A 317 -20.20 -18.77 11.98
C GLY A 317 -19.56 -17.79 11.00
N VAL A 318 -20.01 -16.53 10.96
CA VAL A 318 -19.54 -15.50 10.02
C VAL A 318 -19.11 -14.26 10.79
N VAL A 319 -17.88 -13.81 10.59
CA VAL A 319 -17.33 -12.62 11.22
C VAL A 319 -17.16 -11.51 10.16
N PRO A 320 -17.62 -10.28 10.42
CA PRO A 320 -17.33 -9.13 9.56
C PRO A 320 -15.83 -8.95 9.38
N GLY A 321 -15.38 -8.96 8.12
CA GLY A 321 -13.97 -8.77 7.74
C GLY A 321 -13.23 -10.03 7.30
N GLU A 322 -13.73 -11.24 7.60
CA GLU A 322 -13.23 -12.49 6.98
C GLU A 322 -14.03 -12.76 5.70
N LEU A 323 -13.65 -12.09 4.61
CA LEU A 323 -14.27 -12.33 3.29
C LEU A 323 -14.03 -13.80 2.89
N PRO A 324 -15.06 -14.57 2.51
CA PRO A 324 -14.85 -15.86 1.85
C PRO A 324 -14.04 -15.60 0.58
N ARG A 325 -12.96 -16.36 0.38
CA ARG A 325 -12.15 -16.24 -0.83
C ARG A 325 -13.05 -16.44 -2.04
N THR A 326 -13.01 -15.51 -2.98
CA THR A 326 -13.78 -15.49 -4.23
C THR A 326 -12.93 -15.98 -5.40
N ALA A 327 -13.55 -16.29 -6.54
CA ALA A 327 -12.80 -16.66 -7.75
C ALA A 327 -11.87 -15.52 -8.22
N SER A 328 -12.25 -14.26 -7.96
CA SER A 328 -11.40 -13.09 -8.16
C SER A 328 -10.11 -13.09 -7.34
N ASP A 329 -10.08 -13.68 -6.14
CA ASP A 329 -8.84 -13.78 -5.34
C ASP A 329 -7.80 -14.72 -5.96
N ARG A 330 -8.21 -15.51 -6.97
CA ARG A 330 -7.35 -16.44 -7.72
C ARG A 330 -6.96 -15.90 -9.09
N ALA A 331 -7.32 -14.66 -9.42
CA ALA A 331 -6.93 -14.02 -10.68
C ALA A 331 -5.39 -13.90 -10.80
N SER A 332 -4.90 -13.96 -12.03
CA SER A 332 -3.50 -13.67 -12.35
C SER A 332 -3.32 -12.16 -12.47
N SER A 333 -2.24 -11.63 -11.89
CA SER A 333 -1.86 -10.22 -12.02
C SER A 333 -1.40 -9.90 -13.43
N LEU A 334 -0.72 -10.85 -14.07
CA LEU A 334 -0.17 -10.74 -15.42
C LEU A 334 -1.21 -10.98 -16.52
N ALA A 335 -2.21 -11.80 -16.24
CA ALA A 335 -3.27 -12.20 -17.17
C ALA A 335 -4.64 -12.09 -16.48
N PRO A 336 -5.23 -10.89 -16.39
CA PRO A 336 -6.50 -10.71 -15.73
C PRO A 336 -7.62 -11.37 -16.55
N GLY A 337 -8.45 -12.17 -15.88
CA GLY A 337 -9.68 -12.72 -16.46
C GLY A 337 -10.81 -11.69 -16.51
N GLN A 338 -12.01 -12.15 -16.82
CA GLN A 338 -13.23 -11.34 -16.81
C GLN A 338 -13.54 -10.84 -15.38
N PRO A 339 -13.95 -9.58 -15.17
CA PRO A 339 -14.34 -9.10 -13.85
C PRO A 339 -15.62 -9.79 -13.36
N ASP A 340 -15.64 -10.20 -12.09
CA ASP A 340 -16.83 -10.79 -11.45
C ASP A 340 -17.92 -9.72 -11.24
N ALA A 341 -19.18 -10.15 -11.18
CA ALA A 341 -20.29 -9.24 -10.87
C ALA A 341 -20.15 -8.68 -9.45
N PRO A 342 -20.42 -7.38 -9.22
CA PRO A 342 -20.28 -6.77 -7.89
C PRO A 342 -21.20 -7.46 -6.89
N LEU A 343 -20.64 -7.86 -5.75
CA LEU A 343 -21.40 -8.46 -4.65
C LEU A 343 -22.38 -7.42 -4.05
N PRO A 344 -23.62 -7.81 -3.68
CA PRO A 344 -24.57 -6.91 -3.04
C PRO A 344 -24.02 -6.32 -1.73
N SER A 345 -24.34 -5.06 -1.40
CA SER A 345 -23.86 -4.36 -0.20
C SER A 345 -24.22 -5.04 1.14
N THR A 346 -25.26 -5.89 1.13
CA THR A 346 -25.72 -6.65 2.30
C THR A 346 -25.12 -8.05 2.39
N PHE A 347 -24.27 -8.47 1.45
CA PHE A 347 -23.74 -9.83 1.38
C PHE A 347 -22.89 -10.20 2.61
N PHE A 348 -22.27 -9.21 3.27
CA PHE A 348 -21.31 -9.43 4.37
C PHE A 348 -21.80 -9.03 5.76
N GLN A 349 -22.95 -8.36 5.89
CA GLN A 349 -23.51 -7.95 7.18
C GLN A 349 -24.39 -9.05 7.80
N GLY A 350 -23.90 -10.29 7.81
CA GLY A 350 -24.65 -11.45 8.32
C GLY A 350 -25.41 -11.13 9.61
N LYS A 351 -26.63 -11.68 9.76
CA LYS A 351 -27.40 -11.50 11.01
C LYS A 351 -26.56 -11.99 12.19
N SER A 352 -26.36 -11.14 13.19
CA SER A 352 -25.63 -11.52 14.39
C SER A 352 -26.26 -12.78 15.02
N GLY A 353 -25.41 -13.63 15.55
CA GLY A 353 -25.80 -14.78 16.36
C GLY A 353 -26.48 -14.37 17.67
N LEU A 354 -26.40 -13.11 18.08
CA LEU A 354 -27.04 -12.53 19.25
C LEU A 354 -28.31 -11.77 18.88
N ASP A 355 -29.32 -11.85 19.75
CA ASP A 355 -30.59 -11.13 19.53
C ASP A 355 -30.56 -9.75 20.20
N MET A 356 -30.03 -9.67 21.42
CA MET A 356 -29.97 -8.42 22.19
C MET A 356 -28.70 -8.30 23.04
N VAL A 357 -28.11 -7.11 23.05
CA VAL A 357 -26.98 -6.76 23.92
C VAL A 357 -27.34 -5.53 24.74
N PHE A 358 -27.32 -5.66 26.08
CA PHE A 358 -27.62 -4.56 26.99
C PHE A 358 -26.35 -4.06 27.67
N MET A 359 -26.14 -2.75 27.64
CA MET A 359 -25.11 -2.09 28.44
C MET A 359 -25.72 -1.51 29.71
N LEU A 360 -25.18 -1.87 30.88
CA LEU A 360 -25.64 -1.39 32.18
C LEU A 360 -24.75 -0.24 32.66
N PRO A 361 -25.16 1.04 32.47
CA PRO A 361 -24.35 2.17 32.92
C PRO A 361 -24.39 2.29 34.44
N ILE A 362 -23.20 2.30 35.06
CA ILE A 362 -23.06 2.56 36.49
C ILE A 362 -22.01 3.64 36.75
N GLN A 363 -22.38 4.61 37.60
CA GLN A 363 -21.44 5.62 38.06
C GLN A 363 -20.32 4.98 38.91
N ARG A 364 -19.08 5.42 38.68
CA ARG A 364 -17.89 4.93 39.40
C ARG A 364 -18.05 4.97 40.92
N THR A 365 -18.56 6.07 41.46
CA THR A 365 -18.77 6.21 42.92
C THR A 365 -19.77 5.18 43.45
N THR A 366 -20.83 4.88 42.70
CA THR A 366 -21.83 3.87 43.06
C THR A 366 -21.25 2.46 42.99
N LEU A 367 -20.40 2.17 42.00
CA LEU A 367 -19.65 0.92 41.91
C LEU A 367 -18.77 0.69 43.14
N TYR A 368 -17.97 1.68 43.55
CA TYR A 368 -17.13 1.59 44.75
C TYR A 368 -17.98 1.39 46.01
N ARG A 369 -19.10 2.10 46.10
CA ARG A 369 -20.06 1.96 47.19
C ARG A 369 -20.67 0.56 47.29
N HIS A 370 -20.98 -0.08 46.17
CA HIS A 370 -21.53 -1.44 46.13
C HIS A 370 -20.52 -2.52 46.55
N CYS A 371 -19.25 -2.36 46.18
CA CYS A 371 -18.20 -3.31 46.53
C CYS A 371 -17.74 -3.16 47.99
N LEU A 372 -17.38 -1.94 48.39
CA LEU A 372 -16.80 -1.67 49.72
C LEU A 372 -17.84 -1.69 50.85
N GLY A 373 -19.13 -1.62 50.51
CA GLY A 373 -20.23 -1.56 51.47
C GLY A 373 -20.68 -2.93 52.01
N LYS A 374 -20.08 -4.03 51.54
CA LYS A 374 -20.46 -5.40 51.89
C LYS A 374 -19.96 -5.78 53.29
N LEU A 375 -20.87 -6.31 54.10
CA LEU A 375 -20.61 -6.74 55.47
C LEU A 375 -21.04 -8.20 55.64
N ILE A 376 -20.29 -8.93 56.46
CA ILE A 376 -20.64 -10.29 56.88
C ILE A 376 -20.56 -10.40 58.39
N ASP A 377 -21.53 -11.10 58.98
CA ASP A 377 -21.43 -11.57 60.36
C ASP A 377 -20.67 -12.90 60.38
N PRO A 378 -19.48 -12.98 61.01
CA PRO A 378 -18.69 -14.21 61.04
C PRO A 378 -19.35 -15.36 61.81
N VAL A 379 -20.36 -15.07 62.66
CA VAL A 379 -21.04 -16.08 63.47
C VAL A 379 -22.30 -16.61 62.78
N THR A 380 -23.12 -15.72 62.25
CA THR A 380 -24.39 -16.11 61.61
C THR A 380 -24.27 -16.29 60.09
N HIS A 381 -23.14 -15.90 59.51
CA HIS A 381 -22.91 -15.79 58.07
C HIS A 381 -23.94 -14.91 57.33
N ALA A 382 -24.70 -14.09 58.07
CA ALA A 382 -25.65 -13.15 57.49
C ALA A 382 -24.91 -12.02 56.76
N GLN A 383 -25.36 -11.72 55.54
CA GLN A 383 -24.78 -10.69 54.68
C GLN A 383 -25.60 -9.41 54.79
N PHE A 384 -24.91 -8.31 55.05
CA PHE A 384 -25.49 -6.98 55.14
C PHE A 384 -24.77 -6.03 54.18
N HIS A 385 -25.37 -4.87 53.92
CA HIS A 385 -24.72 -3.82 53.16
C HIS A 385 -25.00 -2.47 53.78
N ILE A 386 -23.96 -1.65 53.96
CA ILE A 386 -24.02 -0.38 54.71
C ILE A 386 -25.17 0.54 54.27
N ARG A 387 -25.44 0.65 52.96
CA ARG A 387 -26.55 1.46 52.41
C ARG A 387 -27.81 0.70 52.03
N SER A 388 -27.71 -0.33 51.17
CA SER A 388 -28.87 -1.03 50.61
C SER A 388 -29.57 -2.00 51.56
N ASN A 389 -28.86 -2.55 52.56
CA ASN A 389 -29.44 -3.46 53.55
C ASN A 389 -28.70 -3.32 54.90
N PRO A 390 -28.90 -2.21 55.62
CA PRO A 390 -28.18 -1.93 56.85
C PRO A 390 -28.57 -2.93 57.96
N PRO A 391 -27.63 -3.33 58.82
CA PRO A 391 -27.91 -4.22 59.94
C PRO A 391 -28.88 -3.54 60.94
N PRO A 392 -29.75 -4.28 61.64
CA PRO A 392 -30.75 -3.71 62.56
C PRO A 392 -30.12 -2.94 63.74
N GLU A 393 -30.74 -1.82 64.14
CA GLU A 393 -30.24 -0.87 65.16
C GLU A 393 -30.23 -1.42 66.59
N ASN A 394 -31.23 -2.22 66.95
CA ASN A 394 -31.44 -2.72 68.32
C ASN A 394 -30.77 -4.08 68.58
N SER A 395 -29.66 -4.38 67.89
CA SER A 395 -29.00 -5.69 67.97
C SER A 395 -27.52 -5.56 68.34
N THR A 396 -27.03 -6.50 69.16
CA THR A 396 -25.60 -6.61 69.54
C THR A 396 -24.72 -7.25 68.45
N MET A 397 -25.24 -7.33 67.21
CA MET A 397 -24.54 -7.96 66.09
C MET A 397 -23.60 -6.98 65.40
N ARG A 398 -23.83 -5.67 65.54
CA ARG A 398 -23.10 -4.62 64.83
C ARG A 398 -21.62 -4.57 65.21
N TYR A 399 -21.27 -4.89 66.46
CA TYR A 399 -19.88 -4.90 66.92
C TYR A 399 -19.01 -6.01 66.29
N ARG A 400 -19.62 -7.12 65.86
CA ARG A 400 -18.89 -8.27 65.27
C ARG A 400 -18.90 -8.29 63.74
N LEU A 401 -19.56 -7.33 63.08
CA LEU A 401 -19.58 -7.26 61.62
C LEU A 401 -18.19 -6.97 61.06
N GLN A 402 -17.85 -7.68 60.00
CA GLN A 402 -16.60 -7.49 59.27
C GLN A 402 -16.88 -7.12 57.82
N LEU A 403 -15.92 -6.45 57.19
CA LEU A 403 -15.95 -6.20 55.75
C LEU A 403 -15.81 -7.54 55.03
N TRP A 404 -16.69 -7.75 54.05
CA TRP A 404 -16.66 -8.94 53.23
C TRP A 404 -15.85 -8.68 51.95
N SER A 405 -14.72 -9.37 51.80
CA SER A 405 -13.97 -9.41 50.54
C SER A 405 -14.48 -10.55 49.66
N ASP A 406 -14.92 -10.24 48.44
CA ASP A 406 -15.11 -11.26 47.40
C ASP A 406 -13.75 -11.77 46.92
N GLY A 407 -13.57 -13.08 46.82
CA GLY A 407 -12.31 -13.69 46.36
C GLY A 407 -12.00 -13.47 44.87
N ILE A 408 -12.89 -12.82 44.11
CA ILE A 408 -12.78 -12.63 42.65
C ILE A 408 -12.16 -11.27 42.30
N ILE A 409 -12.52 -10.20 43.03
CA ILE A 409 -12.01 -8.84 42.79
C ILE A 409 -11.55 -8.28 44.13
N ALA A 410 -10.24 -8.13 44.27
CA ALA A 410 -9.64 -7.49 45.43
C ALA A 410 -10.08 -6.01 45.52
N PRO A 411 -10.54 -5.52 46.67
CA PRO A 411 -11.04 -4.15 46.81
C PRO A 411 -9.97 -3.10 46.49
N GLU A 412 -8.69 -3.44 46.59
CA GLU A 412 -7.55 -2.59 46.24
C GLU A 412 -7.48 -2.30 44.73
N ASN A 413 -7.89 -3.26 43.89
CA ASN A 413 -7.78 -3.22 42.42
C ASN A 413 -9.04 -2.65 41.75
N LEU A 414 -10.02 -2.19 42.53
CA LEU A 414 -11.32 -1.77 42.02
C LEU A 414 -11.23 -0.54 41.09
N SER A 415 -10.32 0.39 41.38
CA SER A 415 -10.02 1.52 40.49
C SER A 415 -9.47 1.08 39.14
N LEU A 416 -8.61 0.05 39.13
CA LEU A 416 -8.00 -0.49 37.91
C LEU A 416 -9.04 -1.17 37.01
N HIS A 417 -9.90 -2.02 37.58
CA HIS A 417 -10.98 -2.66 36.81
C HIS A 417 -11.98 -1.66 36.25
N ALA A 418 -12.30 -0.59 37.00
CA ALA A 418 -13.16 0.47 36.51
C ALA A 418 -12.53 1.20 35.31
N GLN A 419 -11.23 1.49 35.38
CA GLN A 419 -10.51 2.16 34.29
C GLN A 419 -10.38 1.27 33.05
N SER A 420 -9.99 0.00 33.22
CA SER A 420 -9.86 -0.95 32.12
C SER A 420 -11.18 -1.09 31.34
N HIS A 421 -12.30 -1.20 32.04
CA HIS A 421 -13.61 -1.23 31.37
C HIS A 421 -13.93 0.08 30.65
N ASP A 422 -13.64 1.25 31.25
CA ASP A 422 -13.86 2.55 30.59
C ASP A 422 -13.05 2.68 29.29
N THR A 423 -11.85 2.09 29.24
CA THR A 423 -11.00 2.11 28.03
C THR A 423 -11.51 1.18 26.92
N THR A 424 -12.06 0.01 27.24
CA THR A 424 -12.52 -0.97 26.22
C THR A 424 -13.97 -0.75 25.78
N GLU A 425 -14.78 -0.06 26.59
CA GLU A 425 -16.20 0.17 26.37
C GLU A 425 -16.52 0.75 24.98
N ALA A 426 -15.77 1.76 24.53
CA ALA A 426 -16.02 2.41 23.24
C ALA A 426 -15.87 1.44 22.05
N GLY A 427 -14.87 0.55 22.09
CA GLY A 427 -14.63 -0.44 21.04
C GLY A 427 -15.75 -1.47 20.94
N ILE A 428 -16.17 -2.01 22.08
CA ILE A 428 -17.21 -3.05 22.16
C ILE A 428 -18.59 -2.49 21.75
N LEU A 429 -18.93 -1.27 22.19
CA LEU A 429 -20.18 -0.63 21.78
C LEU A 429 -20.19 -0.36 20.27
N THR A 430 -19.07 0.03 19.68
CA THR A 430 -18.96 0.24 18.24
C THR A 430 -19.12 -1.08 17.49
N TRP A 431 -18.52 -2.17 17.99
CA TRP A 431 -18.67 -3.52 17.44
C TRP A 431 -20.14 -3.98 17.41
N PHE A 432 -20.89 -3.88 18.51
CA PHE A 432 -22.30 -4.34 18.51
C PHE A 432 -23.26 -3.38 17.82
N ARG A 433 -22.92 -2.09 17.67
CA ARG A 433 -23.72 -1.13 16.89
C ARG A 433 -23.84 -1.54 15.42
N GLN A 434 -22.81 -2.14 14.84
CA GLN A 434 -22.81 -2.53 13.42
C GLN A 434 -23.88 -3.56 13.06
N TYR A 435 -24.32 -4.37 14.05
CA TYR A 435 -25.36 -5.39 13.88
C TYR A 435 -26.76 -4.91 14.27
N GLY A 436 -26.89 -3.71 14.87
CA GLY A 436 -28.17 -3.22 15.39
C GLY A 436 -28.74 -4.00 16.59
N THR A 437 -27.94 -4.84 17.26
CA THR A 437 -28.36 -5.66 18.42
C THR A 437 -28.22 -4.94 19.76
N LEU A 438 -27.44 -3.85 19.81
CA LEU A 438 -27.24 -3.05 21.02
C LEU A 438 -28.54 -2.33 21.44
N ARG A 439 -28.88 -2.38 22.72
CA ARG A 439 -30.00 -1.66 23.35
C ARG A 439 -29.49 -0.77 24.47
N HIS A 440 -29.89 0.50 24.45
CA HIS A 440 -29.48 1.48 25.44
C HIS A 440 -30.40 1.44 26.65
N VAL A 441 -29.82 1.44 27.84
CA VAL A 441 -30.56 1.55 29.11
C VAL A 441 -30.09 2.81 29.82
N ASP A 442 -30.99 3.76 30.07
CA ASP A 442 -30.62 5.05 30.65
C ASP A 442 -30.20 4.93 32.12
N SER A 443 -29.06 5.55 32.46
CA SER A 443 -28.50 5.62 33.83
C SER A 443 -29.44 6.26 34.86
N LYS A 444 -30.48 6.97 34.44
CA LYS A 444 -31.42 7.68 35.33
C LYS A 444 -32.65 6.84 35.70
N CYS A 445 -32.85 5.70 35.05
CA CYS A 445 -34.00 4.84 35.34
C CYS A 445 -33.81 4.15 36.69
N SER A 446 -34.82 4.22 37.57
CA SER A 446 -34.75 3.62 38.90
C SER A 446 -34.89 2.09 38.90
N ASP A 447 -35.44 1.49 37.84
CA ASP A 447 -35.56 0.03 37.69
C ASP A 447 -35.13 -0.45 36.30
N PHE A 448 -33.81 -0.67 36.14
CA PHE A 448 -33.20 -1.21 34.92
C PHE A 448 -33.87 -2.47 34.39
N ALA A 449 -34.35 -3.32 35.29
CA ALA A 449 -34.88 -4.61 34.88
C ALA A 449 -36.33 -4.52 34.36
N SER A 450 -37.07 -3.44 34.64
CA SER A 450 -38.37 -3.20 33.98
C SER A 450 -38.19 -2.84 32.51
N THR A 451 -37.29 -1.89 32.23
CA THR A 451 -36.97 -1.44 30.87
C THR A 451 -36.40 -2.57 30.01
N ILE A 452 -35.57 -3.45 30.58
CA ILE A 452 -35.05 -4.62 29.86
C ILE A 452 -36.16 -5.62 29.56
N CYS A 453 -37.07 -5.89 30.51
CA CYS A 453 -38.25 -6.71 30.27
C CYS A 453 -39.10 -6.15 29.12
N ASP A 454 -39.36 -4.84 29.09
CA ASP A 454 -40.14 -4.21 28.00
C ASP A 454 -39.52 -4.45 26.61
N HIS A 455 -38.19 -4.35 26.50
CA HIS A 455 -37.47 -4.63 25.25
C HIS A 455 -37.58 -6.11 24.85
N VAL A 456 -37.45 -7.02 25.82
CA VAL A 456 -37.58 -8.47 25.59
C VAL A 456 -39.00 -8.82 25.16
N ASP A 457 -40.01 -8.27 25.83
CA ASP A 457 -41.42 -8.48 25.49
C ASP A 457 -41.71 -7.99 24.06
N HIS A 458 -41.24 -6.80 23.70
CA HIS A 458 -41.41 -6.27 22.35
C HIS A 458 -40.74 -7.17 21.30
N PHE A 459 -39.51 -7.60 21.55
CA PHE A 459 -38.79 -8.52 20.67
C PHE A 459 -39.53 -9.85 20.48
N LEU A 460 -40.07 -10.43 21.56
CA LEU A 460 -40.84 -11.66 21.48
C LEU A 460 -42.15 -11.47 20.70
N THR A 461 -42.82 -10.32 20.84
CA THR A 461 -44.02 -10.01 20.04
C THR A 461 -43.72 -9.87 18.54
N ASP A 462 -42.62 -9.21 18.19
CA ASP A 462 -42.20 -9.04 16.79
C ASP A 462 -41.76 -10.39 16.18
N ALA A 463 -41.03 -11.21 16.94
CA ALA A 463 -40.62 -12.53 16.52
C ALA A 463 -41.83 -13.46 16.29
N ALA A 464 -42.86 -13.38 17.14
CA ALA A 464 -44.10 -14.12 16.96
C ALA A 464 -44.87 -13.64 15.71
N ALA A 465 -44.95 -12.34 15.47
CA ALA A 465 -45.58 -11.78 14.27
C ALA A 465 -44.85 -12.19 12.98
N ALA A 466 -43.51 -12.17 12.98
CA ALA A 466 -42.69 -12.59 11.84
C ALA A 466 -42.84 -14.08 11.53
N ARG A 467 -42.90 -14.94 12.57
CA ARG A 467 -43.19 -16.38 12.39
C ARG A 467 -44.57 -16.60 11.74
N HIS A 468 -45.60 -15.93 12.25
CA HIS A 468 -46.93 -15.99 11.64
C HIS A 468 -46.96 -15.51 10.19
N GLN A 469 -46.16 -14.49 9.84
CA GLN A 469 -46.07 -14.02 8.46
C GLN A 469 -45.30 -15.02 7.56
N ALA A 470 -44.23 -15.63 8.07
CA ALA A 470 -43.49 -16.65 7.36
C ALA A 470 -44.36 -17.88 7.07
N ASP A 471 -45.10 -18.37 8.07
CA ASP A 471 -46.03 -19.49 7.91
C ASP A 471 -47.09 -19.17 6.84
N ARG A 472 -47.69 -17.97 6.88
CA ARG A 472 -48.62 -17.50 5.84
C ARG A 472 -47.99 -17.44 4.45
N SER A 473 -46.72 -17.05 4.35
CA SER A 473 -46.02 -16.97 3.06
C SER A 473 -45.75 -18.37 2.47
N VAL A 474 -45.44 -19.35 3.32
CA VAL A 474 -45.29 -20.76 2.93
C VAL A 474 -46.63 -21.34 2.52
N GLU A 475 -47.69 -21.07 3.28
CA GLU A 475 -49.06 -21.46 2.92
C GLU A 475 -49.49 -20.86 1.57
N LEU A 476 -49.20 -19.58 1.34
CA LEU A 476 -49.51 -18.89 0.09
C LEU A 476 -48.70 -19.46 -1.09
N ALA A 477 -47.41 -19.74 -0.89
CA ALA A 477 -46.57 -20.38 -1.90
C ALA A 477 -47.05 -21.80 -2.23
N ALA A 478 -47.45 -22.58 -1.22
CA ALA A 478 -48.04 -23.90 -1.40
C ALA A 478 -49.39 -23.81 -2.16
N ALA A 479 -50.24 -22.84 -1.83
CA ALA A 479 -51.50 -22.59 -2.54
C ALA A 479 -51.26 -22.17 -4.01
N MET A 480 -50.25 -21.34 -4.27
CA MET A 480 -49.86 -20.96 -5.64
C MET A 480 -49.30 -22.15 -6.43
N ALA A 481 -48.48 -23.00 -5.81
CA ALA A 481 -47.97 -24.21 -6.44
C ALA A 481 -49.09 -25.20 -6.78
N LEU A 482 -50.07 -25.36 -5.88
CA LEU A 482 -51.24 -26.20 -6.11
C LEU A 482 -52.13 -25.64 -7.23
N GLY A 483 -52.32 -24.31 -7.28
CA GLY A 483 -53.02 -23.64 -8.38
C GLY A 483 -52.30 -23.76 -9.73
N ALA A 484 -50.97 -23.73 -9.75
CA ALA A 484 -50.17 -23.94 -10.96
C ALA A 484 -50.27 -25.39 -11.47
N GLU A 485 -50.28 -26.38 -10.57
CA GLU A 485 -50.54 -27.78 -10.91
C GLU A 485 -51.98 -28.03 -11.39
N GLU A 486 -52.99 -27.39 -10.78
CA GLU A 486 -54.37 -27.44 -11.27
C GLU A 486 -54.52 -26.84 -12.67
N PHE A 487 -53.84 -25.71 -12.95
CA PHE A 487 -53.82 -25.14 -14.29
C PHE A 487 -53.15 -26.10 -15.29
N ARG A 488 -52.00 -26.67 -14.93
CA ARG A 488 -51.25 -27.64 -15.76
C ARG A 488 -52.11 -28.86 -16.11
N THR A 489 -52.78 -29.44 -15.12
CA THR A 489 -53.64 -30.62 -15.31
C THR A 489 -54.86 -30.33 -16.18
N ARG A 490 -55.51 -29.16 -16.00
CA ARG A 490 -56.60 -28.72 -16.89
C ARG A 490 -56.14 -28.54 -18.33
N THR A 491 -54.99 -27.89 -18.55
CA THR A 491 -54.44 -27.70 -19.90
C THR A 491 -54.05 -29.02 -20.56
N LEU A 492 -53.49 -29.98 -19.82
CA LEU A 492 -53.20 -31.32 -20.35
C LEU A 492 -54.49 -32.05 -20.74
N ALA A 493 -55.53 -32.00 -19.89
CA ALA A 493 -56.82 -32.60 -20.21
C ALA A 493 -57.46 -32.00 -21.48
N THR A 494 -57.31 -30.68 -21.71
CA THR A 494 -57.80 -30.05 -22.94
C THR A 494 -57.01 -30.45 -24.18
N LEU A 495 -55.69 -30.60 -24.06
CA LEU A 495 -54.82 -31.03 -25.16
C LEU A 495 -55.06 -32.51 -25.51
N ASP A 496 -55.23 -33.37 -24.51
CA ASP A 496 -55.59 -34.79 -24.71
C ASP A 496 -56.97 -34.94 -25.37
N ALA A 497 -57.96 -34.13 -24.97
CA ALA A 497 -59.27 -34.11 -25.62
C ALA A 497 -59.19 -33.66 -27.09
N ALA A 498 -58.34 -32.67 -27.40
CA ALA A 498 -58.11 -32.19 -28.76
C ALA A 498 -57.40 -33.25 -29.63
N ILE A 499 -56.40 -33.96 -29.07
CA ILE A 499 -55.75 -35.08 -29.75
C ILE A 499 -56.75 -36.20 -30.01
N GLY A 500 -57.56 -36.58 -29.01
CA GLY A 500 -58.58 -37.62 -29.16
C GLY A 500 -59.63 -37.29 -30.24
N ALA A 501 -60.06 -36.03 -30.32
CA ALA A 501 -60.98 -35.58 -31.37
C ALA A 501 -60.33 -35.64 -32.76
N ALA A 502 -59.08 -35.16 -32.91
CA ALA A 502 -58.36 -35.19 -34.18
C ALA A 502 -58.03 -36.63 -34.64
N GLN A 503 -57.73 -37.54 -33.70
CA GLN A 503 -57.53 -38.97 -33.99
C GLN A 503 -58.81 -39.64 -34.47
N ALA A 504 -59.97 -39.30 -33.90
CA ALA A 504 -61.26 -39.82 -34.36
C ALA A 504 -61.58 -39.33 -35.77
N GLU A 505 -61.31 -38.06 -36.07
CA GLU A 505 -61.53 -37.47 -37.40
C GLU A 505 -60.59 -38.10 -38.45
N ASP A 506 -59.30 -38.28 -38.14
CA ASP A 506 -58.35 -38.99 -38.99
C ASP A 506 -58.74 -40.46 -39.21
N ALA A 507 -59.18 -41.17 -38.17
CA ALA A 507 -59.66 -42.55 -38.28
C ALA A 507 -60.90 -42.67 -39.20
N THR A 508 -61.84 -41.72 -39.12
CA THR A 508 -63.01 -41.71 -40.01
C THR A 508 -62.64 -41.37 -41.46
N ALA A 509 -61.76 -40.39 -41.66
CA ALA A 509 -61.31 -39.98 -42.99
C ALA A 509 -60.48 -41.08 -43.67
N THR A 510 -59.56 -41.73 -42.94
CA THR A 510 -58.77 -42.86 -43.44
C THR A 510 -59.61 -44.12 -43.69
N ALA A 511 -60.60 -44.41 -42.85
CA ALA A 511 -61.56 -45.50 -43.10
C ALA A 511 -62.41 -45.25 -44.35
N SER A 512 -62.86 -44.00 -44.57
CA SER A 512 -63.61 -43.63 -45.77
C SER A 512 -62.77 -43.71 -47.05
N LEU A 513 -61.49 -43.35 -46.96
CA LEU A 513 -60.52 -43.46 -48.05
C LEU A 513 -60.21 -44.93 -48.35
N LYS A 514 -59.98 -45.77 -47.33
CA LYS A 514 -59.72 -47.20 -47.49
C LYS A 514 -60.93 -47.94 -48.07
N ALA A 515 -62.14 -47.62 -47.61
CA ALA A 515 -63.38 -48.17 -48.18
C ALA A 515 -63.57 -47.80 -49.65
N ALA A 516 -63.20 -46.58 -50.06
CA ALA A 516 -63.25 -46.14 -51.46
C ALA A 516 -62.15 -46.79 -52.32
N GLU A 517 -60.96 -47.04 -51.75
CA GLU A 517 -59.86 -47.76 -52.40
C GLU A 517 -60.20 -49.25 -52.59
N ASP A 518 -60.78 -49.90 -51.58
CA ASP A 518 -61.24 -51.30 -51.64
C ASP A 518 -62.40 -51.48 -52.65
N ALA A 519 -63.19 -50.43 -52.91
CA ALA A 519 -64.26 -50.41 -53.90
C ALA A 519 -63.82 -50.13 -55.36
N LYS A 520 -62.51 -49.94 -55.63
CA LYS A 520 -61.96 -49.58 -56.95
C LYS A 520 -62.62 -48.33 -57.58
N ALA A 521 -62.90 -47.32 -56.76
CA ALA A 521 -63.46 -46.05 -57.26
C ALA A 521 -62.52 -45.36 -58.26
N LYS A 522 -63.10 -44.55 -59.17
CA LYS A 522 -62.33 -43.83 -60.20
C LYS A 522 -61.45 -42.75 -59.57
N LYS A 523 -60.36 -42.39 -60.25
CA LYS A 523 -59.37 -41.41 -59.77
C LYS A 523 -59.99 -40.06 -59.37
N ASP A 524 -61.08 -39.66 -60.01
CA ASP A 524 -61.80 -38.41 -59.74
C ASP A 524 -62.60 -38.44 -58.41
N GLU A 525 -63.00 -39.62 -57.92
CA GLU A 525 -63.69 -39.80 -56.63
C GLU A 525 -62.71 -40.02 -55.46
N LEU A 526 -61.52 -40.55 -55.74
CA LEU A 526 -60.46 -40.71 -54.73
C LEU A 526 -59.78 -39.38 -54.35
N ALA A 527 -59.70 -38.42 -55.28
CA ALA A 527 -59.02 -37.14 -55.06
C ALA A 527 -59.58 -36.31 -53.89
N PRO A 528 -60.91 -36.10 -53.75
CA PRO A 528 -61.47 -35.36 -52.62
C PRO A 528 -61.35 -36.13 -51.28
N LEU A 529 -61.45 -37.46 -51.29
CA LEU A 529 -61.27 -38.29 -50.09
C LEU A 529 -59.82 -38.32 -49.61
N LYS A 530 -58.85 -38.30 -50.54
CA LYS A 530 -57.42 -38.11 -50.24
C LYS A 530 -57.15 -36.75 -49.64
N ALA A 531 -57.70 -35.69 -50.23
CA ALA A 531 -57.58 -34.34 -49.68
C ALA A 531 -58.17 -34.25 -48.26
N ALA A 532 -59.34 -34.87 -48.01
CA ALA A 532 -59.98 -34.90 -46.69
C ALA A 532 -59.13 -35.64 -45.63
N ALA A 533 -58.57 -36.80 -45.98
CA ALA A 533 -57.67 -37.55 -45.10
C ALA A 533 -56.36 -36.80 -44.82
N ASP A 534 -55.78 -36.14 -45.83
CA ASP A 534 -54.58 -35.32 -45.64
C ASP A 534 -54.84 -34.10 -44.73
N THR A 535 -56.03 -33.47 -44.82
CA THR A 535 -56.42 -32.40 -43.87
C THR A 535 -56.65 -32.92 -42.45
N ALA A 536 -57.28 -34.07 -42.26
CA ALA A 536 -57.52 -34.66 -40.94
C ALA A 536 -56.19 -35.06 -40.27
N LYS A 537 -55.27 -35.63 -41.05
CA LYS A 537 -53.89 -35.93 -40.61
C LYS A 537 -53.12 -34.66 -40.25
N GLY A 538 -53.22 -33.60 -41.06
CA GLY A 538 -52.61 -32.30 -40.75
C GLY A 538 -53.15 -31.67 -39.46
N ALA A 539 -54.45 -31.83 -39.16
CA ALA A 539 -55.06 -31.39 -37.91
C ALA A 539 -54.54 -32.18 -36.70
N LEU A 540 -54.35 -33.50 -36.84
CA LEU A 540 -53.74 -34.35 -35.82
C LEU A 540 -52.28 -33.96 -35.55
N ASP A 541 -51.47 -33.75 -36.61
CA ASP A 541 -50.08 -33.32 -36.49
C ASP A 541 -49.97 -31.95 -35.78
N HIS A 542 -50.89 -31.03 -36.05
CA HIS A 542 -50.98 -29.74 -35.34
C HIS A 542 -51.36 -29.88 -33.86
N ALA A 543 -52.32 -30.75 -33.52
CA ALA A 543 -52.72 -30.99 -32.13
C ALA A 543 -51.59 -31.66 -31.32
N VAL A 544 -50.89 -32.63 -31.93
CA VAL A 544 -49.70 -33.28 -31.34
C VAL A 544 -48.56 -32.27 -31.20
N ALA A 545 -48.29 -31.43 -32.20
CA ALA A 545 -47.27 -30.39 -32.10
C ALA A 545 -47.56 -29.39 -30.98
N ALA A 546 -48.83 -28.97 -30.80
CA ALA A 546 -49.24 -28.09 -29.71
C ALA A 546 -49.03 -28.73 -28.32
N ALA A 547 -49.37 -30.02 -28.16
CA ALA A 547 -49.11 -30.76 -26.93
C ALA A 547 -47.60 -30.97 -26.67
N THR A 548 -46.83 -31.24 -27.72
CA THR A 548 -45.38 -31.39 -27.64
C THR A 548 -44.70 -30.07 -27.30
N MET A 549 -45.17 -28.94 -27.84
CA MET A 549 -44.71 -27.60 -27.46
C MET A 549 -45.05 -27.26 -26.01
N PHE A 550 -46.24 -27.63 -25.52
CA PHE A 550 -46.61 -27.44 -24.12
C PHE A 550 -45.74 -28.30 -23.19
N LEU A 551 -45.53 -29.57 -23.53
CA LEU A 551 -44.68 -30.49 -22.77
C LEU A 551 -43.19 -30.10 -22.82
N THR A 552 -42.65 -29.63 -23.94
CA THR A 552 -41.24 -29.17 -24.03
C THR A 552 -41.02 -27.82 -23.34
N LYS A 553 -42.03 -26.95 -23.33
CA LYS A 553 -42.02 -25.72 -22.52
C LYS A 553 -42.17 -26.02 -21.03
N ALA A 554 -42.90 -27.08 -20.67
CA ALA A 554 -43.09 -27.54 -19.28
C ALA A 554 -41.97 -28.48 -18.77
N SER A 555 -41.26 -29.20 -19.66
CA SER A 555 -40.18 -30.13 -19.28
C SER A 555 -38.83 -29.45 -19.15
N ARG A 556 -38.76 -28.11 -19.06
CA ARG A 556 -37.55 -27.48 -18.57
C ARG A 556 -37.48 -27.81 -17.08
N PRO A 557 -36.63 -28.76 -16.65
CA PRO A 557 -36.54 -29.07 -15.24
C PRO A 557 -35.75 -27.91 -14.64
N THR A 558 -36.39 -27.12 -13.79
CA THR A 558 -35.66 -26.66 -12.61
C THR A 558 -35.19 -27.94 -11.91
N THR A 559 -33.88 -28.14 -11.93
CA THR A 559 -33.13 -29.24 -11.30
C THR A 559 -33.39 -30.65 -11.89
N SER A 560 -32.65 -31.00 -12.94
CA SER A 560 -32.20 -32.38 -13.12
C SER A 560 -30.68 -32.38 -13.29
N SER A 561 -30.00 -32.87 -12.25
CA SER A 561 -28.62 -33.32 -12.27
C SER A 561 -28.35 -34.12 -13.55
N VAL A 562 -27.63 -33.50 -14.49
CA VAL A 562 -26.95 -34.26 -15.54
C VAL A 562 -25.79 -34.93 -14.84
N ALA A 563 -25.80 -36.26 -14.83
CA ALA A 563 -24.66 -37.07 -14.43
C ALA A 563 -23.42 -36.55 -15.17
N SER A 564 -22.48 -36.01 -14.40
CA SER A 564 -21.15 -35.64 -14.87
C SER A 564 -20.55 -36.86 -15.57
N PRO A 565 -19.97 -36.75 -16.79
CA PRO A 565 -19.03 -37.76 -17.22
C PRO A 565 -17.91 -37.75 -16.16
N SER A 566 -17.72 -38.87 -15.47
CA SER A 566 -16.67 -39.00 -14.47
C SER A 566 -15.32 -38.96 -15.16
N VAL A 567 -14.79 -37.76 -15.40
CA VAL A 567 -13.42 -37.55 -15.84
C VAL A 567 -12.56 -37.42 -14.59
N ALA A 568 -12.29 -38.57 -13.97
CA ALA A 568 -11.28 -38.67 -12.92
C ALA A 568 -9.88 -38.67 -13.59
N ALA A 569 -9.41 -37.49 -14.01
CA ALA A 569 -8.01 -37.22 -14.42
C ALA A 569 -7.70 -35.70 -14.64
N VAL A 570 -8.39 -34.76 -13.96
CA VAL A 570 -8.18 -33.30 -14.17
C VAL A 570 -7.28 -32.64 -13.12
N GLU A 571 -7.28 -33.14 -11.88
CA GLU A 571 -6.60 -32.52 -10.74
C GLU A 571 -5.07 -32.43 -10.85
N PRO A 572 -4.31 -33.50 -11.17
CA PRO A 572 -2.84 -33.41 -11.19
C PRO A 572 -2.29 -32.55 -12.34
N LEU A 573 -2.95 -32.51 -13.50
CA LEU A 573 -2.57 -31.61 -14.59
C LEU A 573 -2.95 -30.17 -14.27
N ALA A 574 -4.11 -29.94 -13.65
CA ALA A 574 -4.50 -28.62 -13.17
C ALA A 574 -3.49 -28.12 -12.11
N GLU A 575 -3.03 -28.97 -11.20
CA GLU A 575 -1.99 -28.65 -10.22
C GLU A 575 -0.68 -28.29 -10.91
N TYR A 576 -0.27 -29.07 -11.91
CA TYR A 576 0.91 -28.76 -12.71
C TYR A 576 0.80 -27.42 -13.45
N VAL A 577 -0.32 -27.15 -14.12
CA VAL A 577 -0.54 -25.89 -14.86
C VAL A 577 -0.64 -24.68 -13.91
N ALA A 578 -1.30 -24.84 -12.77
CA ALA A 578 -1.40 -23.81 -11.72
C ALA A 578 -0.01 -23.48 -11.15
N THR A 579 0.79 -24.50 -10.85
CA THR A 579 2.14 -24.34 -10.31
C THR A 579 3.10 -23.77 -11.35
N LEU A 580 3.01 -24.20 -12.62
CA LEU A 580 3.76 -23.63 -13.73
C LEU A 580 3.47 -22.13 -13.90
N TRP A 581 2.19 -21.74 -13.92
CA TRP A 581 1.85 -20.32 -14.02
C TRP A 581 2.25 -19.53 -12.76
N ALA A 582 2.01 -20.06 -11.56
CA ALA A 582 2.39 -19.38 -10.32
C ALA A 582 3.91 -19.20 -10.18
N THR A 583 4.70 -20.18 -10.62
CA THR A 583 6.16 -20.07 -10.64
C THR A 583 6.63 -19.07 -11.69
N THR A 584 6.09 -19.11 -12.91
CA THR A 584 6.45 -18.16 -13.98
C THR A 584 6.04 -16.72 -13.67
N GLU A 585 4.85 -16.52 -13.07
CA GLU A 585 4.38 -15.21 -12.61
C GLU A 585 5.33 -14.64 -11.53
N ARG A 586 5.67 -15.44 -10.53
CA ARG A 586 6.60 -15.03 -9.46
C ARG A 586 8.02 -14.78 -9.98
N THR A 587 8.54 -15.64 -10.85
CA THR A 587 9.89 -15.45 -11.40
C THR A 587 9.94 -14.21 -12.30
N TYR A 588 8.92 -13.99 -13.12
CA TYR A 588 8.83 -12.80 -13.98
C TYR A 588 8.77 -11.50 -13.15
N GLU A 589 7.90 -11.44 -12.14
CA GLU A 589 7.78 -10.28 -11.24
C GLU A 589 9.12 -10.01 -10.53
N THR A 590 9.70 -11.03 -9.91
CA THR A 590 10.96 -10.87 -9.16
C THR A 590 12.14 -10.51 -10.04
N VAL A 591 12.23 -11.04 -11.26
CA VAL A 591 13.28 -10.70 -12.22
C VAL A 591 13.13 -9.26 -12.70
N LEU A 592 11.93 -8.82 -13.09
CA LEU A 592 11.74 -7.45 -13.57
C LEU A 592 11.95 -6.42 -12.47
N GLN A 593 11.43 -6.64 -11.26
CA GLN A 593 11.68 -5.76 -10.11
C GLN A 593 13.19 -5.66 -9.83
N ARG A 594 13.92 -6.79 -9.82
CA ARG A 594 15.39 -6.77 -9.65
C ARG A 594 16.10 -6.03 -10.78
N CYS A 595 15.65 -6.18 -12.02
CA CYS A 595 16.26 -5.50 -13.16
C CYS A 595 16.03 -3.98 -13.08
N PHE A 596 14.83 -3.53 -12.73
CA PHE A 596 14.52 -2.12 -12.54
C PHE A 596 15.30 -1.49 -11.38
N ALA A 597 15.40 -2.18 -10.24
CA ALA A 597 16.33 -1.82 -9.17
C ALA A 597 17.77 -1.73 -9.68
N GLY A 598 18.20 -2.68 -10.51
CA GLY A 598 19.50 -2.70 -11.17
C GLY A 598 19.75 -1.47 -12.04
N PHE A 599 18.81 -1.11 -12.92
CA PHE A 599 18.91 0.08 -13.77
C PHE A 599 19.01 1.37 -12.94
N ARG A 600 18.22 1.49 -11.87
CA ARG A 600 18.32 2.64 -10.96
C ARG A 600 19.65 2.67 -10.23
N ARG A 601 20.15 1.52 -9.75
CA ARG A 601 21.45 1.41 -9.11
C ARG A 601 22.57 1.84 -10.05
N VAL A 602 22.54 1.41 -11.31
CA VAL A 602 23.51 1.83 -12.33
C VAL A 602 23.44 3.34 -12.56
N ARG A 603 22.24 3.93 -12.65
CA ARG A 603 22.06 5.39 -12.76
C ARG A 603 22.63 6.15 -11.56
N MET A 604 22.39 5.63 -10.35
CA MET A 604 22.93 6.21 -9.11
C MET A 604 24.45 6.11 -9.04
N LEU A 605 25.02 4.96 -9.39
CA LEU A 605 26.47 4.78 -9.46
C LEU A 605 27.10 5.69 -10.50
N ALA A 606 26.51 5.80 -11.70
CA ALA A 606 26.96 6.72 -12.73
C ALA A 606 26.98 8.17 -12.18
N SER A 607 25.89 8.61 -11.55
CA SER A 607 25.78 9.95 -10.97
C SER A 607 26.82 10.18 -9.87
N SER A 608 26.98 9.22 -8.95
CA SER A 608 27.96 9.28 -7.86
C SER A 608 29.40 9.36 -8.37
N HIS A 609 29.76 8.57 -9.39
CA HIS A 609 31.08 8.63 -10.00
C HIS A 609 31.32 9.98 -10.66
N ARG A 610 30.32 10.54 -11.38
CA ARG A 610 30.42 11.89 -11.94
C ARG A 610 30.68 12.93 -10.84
N VAL A 611 29.95 12.88 -9.71
CA VAL A 611 30.19 13.77 -8.55
C VAL A 611 31.61 13.62 -8.01
N GLN A 612 32.09 12.38 -7.86
CA GLN A 612 33.42 12.09 -7.33
C GLN A 612 34.53 12.62 -8.26
N ILE A 613 34.38 12.47 -9.58
CA ILE A 613 35.31 13.00 -10.57
C ILE A 613 35.36 14.53 -10.47
N VAL A 614 34.20 15.21 -10.45
CA VAL A 614 34.14 16.67 -10.31
C VAL A 614 34.78 17.13 -9.01
N SER A 615 34.45 16.49 -7.89
CA SER A 615 35.02 16.84 -6.58
C SER A 615 36.55 16.65 -6.54
N SER A 616 37.04 15.54 -7.08
CA SER A 616 38.48 15.23 -7.13
C SER A 616 39.21 16.16 -8.10
N PHE A 617 38.58 16.53 -9.21
CA PHE A 617 39.12 17.52 -10.14
C PHE A 617 39.23 18.89 -9.46
N CYS A 618 38.14 19.39 -8.87
CA CYS A 618 38.13 20.69 -8.19
C CYS A 618 39.15 20.77 -7.04
N SER A 619 39.31 19.70 -6.24
CA SER A 619 40.32 19.66 -5.19
C SER A 619 41.75 19.69 -5.78
N PHE A 620 41.98 18.95 -6.87
CA PHE A 620 43.28 18.93 -7.55
C PHE A 620 43.63 20.28 -8.17
N VAL A 621 42.68 20.98 -8.80
CA VAL A 621 42.94 22.30 -9.39
C VAL A 621 43.21 23.35 -8.31
N ARG A 622 42.59 23.23 -7.13
CA ARG A 622 42.79 24.12 -5.96
C ARG A 622 44.11 23.87 -5.21
N ARG A 623 44.91 22.86 -5.59
CA ARG A 623 46.20 22.59 -4.94
C ARG A 623 47.08 23.84 -4.93
N VAL A 624 47.83 24.00 -3.84
CA VAL A 624 48.78 25.11 -3.65
C VAL A 624 49.96 24.93 -4.59
N ASP A 625 50.41 26.03 -5.22
CA ASP A 625 51.54 26.05 -6.16
C ASP A 625 52.68 26.94 -5.64
N THR A 626 53.82 26.93 -6.34
CA THR A 626 54.99 27.78 -6.05
C THR A 626 54.83 29.25 -6.47
N ARG A 627 53.70 29.64 -7.06
CA ARG A 627 53.48 31.02 -7.57
C ARG A 627 53.62 32.09 -6.49
N GLN A 628 53.14 31.82 -5.27
CA GLN A 628 53.23 32.81 -4.18
C GLN A 628 54.65 33.02 -3.69
N SER A 629 55.50 31.99 -3.65
CA SER A 629 56.89 32.16 -3.25
C SER A 629 57.68 33.01 -4.26
N VAL A 630 57.37 32.88 -5.55
CA VAL A 630 57.94 33.73 -6.61
C VAL A 630 57.54 35.19 -6.42
N VAL A 631 56.26 35.45 -6.09
CA VAL A 631 55.75 36.81 -5.83
C VAL A 631 56.35 37.39 -4.56
N ASP A 632 56.42 36.61 -3.48
CA ASP A 632 57.00 37.05 -2.20
C ASP A 632 58.50 37.39 -2.36
N SER A 633 59.26 36.57 -3.10
CA SER A 633 60.67 36.85 -3.43
C SER A 633 60.81 38.13 -4.27
N PHE A 634 59.98 38.29 -5.30
CA PHE A 634 59.97 39.49 -6.12
C PHE A 634 59.63 40.74 -5.30
N GLN A 635 58.63 40.69 -4.41
CA GLN A 635 58.26 41.82 -3.57
C GLN A 635 59.41 42.23 -2.64
N ALA A 636 60.16 41.26 -2.10
CA ALA A 636 61.34 41.55 -1.29
C ALA A 636 62.43 42.24 -2.10
N ASP A 637 62.77 41.71 -3.27
CA ASP A 637 63.81 42.26 -4.15
C ASP A 637 63.42 43.64 -4.73
N PHE A 638 62.15 43.83 -5.05
CA PHE A 638 61.59 45.09 -5.54
C PHE A 638 61.65 46.17 -4.46
N ASN A 639 61.33 45.83 -3.20
CA ASN A 639 61.32 46.77 -2.08
C ASN A 639 62.71 47.03 -1.49
N ALA A 640 63.70 46.18 -1.74
CA ALA A 640 65.09 46.39 -1.31
C ALA A 640 65.78 47.57 -2.03
N VAL A 641 65.22 48.04 -3.16
CA VAL A 641 65.71 49.23 -3.87
C VAL A 641 65.40 50.49 -3.06
N ILE A 642 66.47 51.23 -2.72
CA ILE A 642 66.46 52.49 -1.95
C ILE A 642 65.53 53.51 -2.62
N GLU A 643 64.72 54.21 -1.82
CA GLU A 643 63.66 55.12 -2.29
C GLU A 643 64.20 56.26 -3.19
N ASP A 644 65.34 56.86 -2.85
CA ASP A 644 65.97 57.94 -3.62
C ASP A 644 66.48 57.50 -5.01
N MET A 645 66.78 56.22 -5.20
CA MET A 645 67.25 55.67 -6.48
C MET A 645 66.10 55.40 -7.46
N ARG A 646 64.84 55.43 -7.00
CA ARG A 646 63.66 55.10 -7.83
C ARG A 646 63.33 56.17 -8.87
N PHE A 647 63.87 57.39 -8.72
CA PHE A 647 63.73 58.49 -9.67
C PHE A 647 64.69 58.38 -10.87
N ASP A 648 65.72 57.54 -10.77
CA ASP A 648 66.69 57.34 -11.84
C ASP A 648 66.12 56.48 -12.97
N VAL A 649 66.32 56.93 -14.21
CA VAL A 649 65.77 56.31 -15.42
C VAL A 649 66.37 54.93 -15.67
N ALA A 650 67.66 54.72 -15.34
CA ALA A 650 68.30 53.41 -15.50
C ALA A 650 67.75 52.40 -14.49
N THR A 651 67.54 52.83 -13.25
CA THR A 651 66.92 52.02 -12.18
C THR A 651 65.45 51.68 -12.51
N GLN A 652 64.68 52.63 -13.08
CA GLN A 652 63.32 52.39 -13.55
C GLN A 652 63.26 51.34 -14.67
N ALA A 653 64.18 51.41 -15.64
CA ALA A 653 64.27 50.42 -16.72
C ALA A 653 64.59 49.02 -16.19
N GLU A 654 65.49 48.91 -15.20
CA GLU A 654 65.79 47.64 -14.53
C GLU A 654 64.56 47.06 -13.81
N LEU A 655 63.79 47.89 -13.10
CA LEU A 655 62.56 47.47 -12.41
C LEU A 655 61.47 46.99 -13.41
N HIS A 656 61.38 47.60 -14.59
CA HIS A 656 60.50 47.11 -15.65
C HIS A 656 60.94 45.72 -16.16
N VAL A 657 62.24 45.50 -16.40
CA VAL A 657 62.77 44.18 -16.83
C VAL A 657 62.54 43.10 -15.77
N ARG A 658 62.70 43.43 -14.48
CA ARG A 658 62.39 42.51 -13.38
C ARG A 658 60.89 42.17 -13.33
N THR A 659 60.03 43.13 -13.66
CA THR A 659 58.57 42.92 -13.74
C THR A 659 58.20 42.02 -14.93
N ASP A 660 58.85 42.18 -16.08
CA ASP A 660 58.67 41.29 -17.25
C ASP A 660 59.13 39.86 -16.92
N THR A 661 60.26 39.72 -16.23
CA THR A 661 60.78 38.41 -15.79
C THR A 661 59.82 37.71 -14.82
N LEU A 662 59.19 38.46 -13.91
CA LEU A 662 58.13 37.94 -13.02
C LEU A 662 56.92 37.46 -13.84
N GLN A 663 56.49 38.24 -14.83
CA GLN A 663 55.36 37.89 -15.70
C GLN A 663 55.60 36.56 -16.41
N ASP A 664 56.76 36.39 -17.04
CA ASP A 664 57.14 35.17 -17.76
C ASP A 664 57.22 33.96 -16.81
N ALA A 665 57.82 34.13 -15.64
CA ALA A 665 57.91 33.07 -14.63
C ALA A 665 56.52 32.62 -14.13
N LEU A 666 55.60 33.56 -13.89
CA LEU A 666 54.24 33.24 -13.44
C LEU A 666 53.40 32.58 -14.55
N LEU A 667 53.52 33.04 -15.81
CA LEU A 667 52.82 32.43 -16.95
C LEU A 667 53.32 31.01 -17.22
N SER A 668 54.63 30.77 -17.16
CA SER A 668 55.21 29.43 -17.33
C SER A 668 54.70 28.44 -16.27
N LEU A 669 54.58 28.88 -15.00
CA LEU A 669 54.01 28.06 -13.93
C LEU A 669 52.52 27.75 -14.13
N ILE A 670 51.74 28.71 -14.65
CA ILE A 670 50.32 28.51 -14.97
C ILE A 670 50.17 27.48 -16.09
N GLU A 671 51.00 27.55 -17.13
CA GLU A 671 50.97 26.62 -18.26
C GLU A 671 51.39 25.21 -17.86
N ALA A 672 52.45 25.08 -17.05
CA ALA A 672 52.87 23.79 -16.50
C ALA A 672 51.75 23.15 -15.64
N LYS A 673 51.12 23.94 -14.76
CA LYS A 673 49.97 23.46 -13.97
C LYS A 673 48.79 23.07 -14.84
N GLY A 674 48.50 23.83 -15.89
CA GLY A 674 47.44 23.54 -16.85
C GLY A 674 47.66 22.20 -17.55
N ALA A 675 48.89 21.93 -17.99
CA ALA A 675 49.25 20.66 -18.63
C ALA A 675 49.13 19.47 -17.66
N ASP A 676 49.63 19.61 -16.43
CA ASP A 676 49.48 18.58 -15.39
C ASP A 676 48.00 18.28 -15.08
N THR A 677 47.18 19.33 -15.01
CA THR A 677 45.75 19.22 -14.72
C THR A 677 44.98 18.56 -15.87
N ALA A 678 45.34 18.85 -17.12
CA ALA A 678 44.77 18.18 -18.29
C ALA A 678 45.16 16.69 -18.35
N ALA A 679 46.41 16.36 -18.01
CA ALA A 679 46.89 14.98 -17.95
C ALA A 679 46.17 14.18 -16.84
N GLU A 680 46.03 14.76 -15.64
CA GLU A 680 45.31 14.11 -14.55
C GLU A 680 43.81 13.98 -14.84
N LEU A 681 43.18 14.96 -15.50
CA LEU A 681 41.79 14.83 -15.97
C LEU A 681 41.63 13.65 -16.93
N GLY A 682 42.53 13.49 -17.90
CA GLY A 682 42.54 12.34 -18.80
C GLY A 682 42.69 11.01 -18.05
N ARG A 683 43.55 10.98 -17.02
CA ARG A 683 43.70 9.82 -16.13
C ARG A 683 42.42 9.54 -15.33
N MET A 684 41.81 10.55 -14.69
CA MET A 684 40.57 10.40 -13.92
C MET A 684 39.39 9.88 -14.76
N LEU A 685 39.35 10.23 -16.05
CA LEU A 685 38.31 9.76 -16.97
C LEU A 685 38.55 8.32 -17.48
N LEU A 686 39.80 7.88 -17.59
CA LEU A 686 40.18 6.61 -18.24
C LEU A 686 40.69 5.51 -17.29
N ALA A 687 41.19 5.84 -16.10
CA ALA A 687 41.98 4.93 -15.27
C ALA A 687 41.23 3.71 -14.71
N ASP A 688 39.90 3.77 -14.63
CA ASP A 688 39.11 2.76 -13.91
C ASP A 688 38.22 1.87 -14.80
N GLY A 689 38.14 2.13 -16.11
CA GLY A 689 37.28 1.36 -17.04
C GLY A 689 35.79 1.33 -16.65
N TRP A 690 35.37 2.19 -15.71
CA TRP A 690 34.06 2.14 -15.07
C TRP A 690 32.92 2.39 -16.07
N LYS A 691 33.15 3.20 -17.11
CA LYS A 691 32.21 3.41 -18.22
C LYS A 691 31.85 2.08 -18.90
N ASP A 692 32.84 1.26 -19.20
CA ASP A 692 32.63 -0.03 -19.86
C ASP A 692 31.88 -1.00 -18.94
N VAL A 693 32.19 -0.97 -17.63
CA VAL A 693 31.47 -1.76 -16.62
C VAL A 693 30.00 -1.35 -16.53
N LEU A 694 29.70 -0.05 -16.49
CA LEU A 694 28.32 0.43 -16.39
C LEU A 694 27.54 0.16 -17.68
N THR A 695 28.14 0.37 -18.86
CA THR A 695 27.47 0.09 -20.14
C THR A 695 27.20 -1.41 -20.33
N GLN A 696 28.15 -2.28 -19.98
CA GLN A 696 27.93 -3.74 -19.97
C GLN A 696 26.86 -4.15 -18.95
N SER A 697 26.80 -3.51 -17.78
CA SER A 697 25.77 -3.77 -16.78
C SER A 697 24.37 -3.44 -17.31
N VAL A 698 24.21 -2.33 -18.03
CA VAL A 698 22.94 -1.95 -18.69
C VAL A 698 22.53 -2.99 -19.74
N VAL A 699 23.45 -3.43 -20.59
CA VAL A 699 23.17 -4.46 -21.62
C VAL A 699 22.78 -5.78 -20.97
N LEU A 700 23.47 -6.21 -19.91
CA LEU A 700 23.15 -7.43 -19.17
C LEU A 700 21.75 -7.37 -18.54
N LEU A 701 21.39 -6.24 -17.92
CA LEU A 701 20.07 -6.01 -17.34
C LEU A 701 18.96 -6.02 -18.43
N GLY A 702 19.25 -5.43 -19.60
CA GLY A 702 18.34 -5.48 -20.75
C GLY A 702 18.14 -6.91 -21.26
N GLN A 703 19.23 -7.69 -21.40
CA GLN A 703 19.19 -9.09 -21.79
C GLN A 703 18.35 -9.94 -20.83
N THR A 704 18.50 -9.75 -19.51
CA THR A 704 17.71 -10.49 -18.52
C THR A 704 16.23 -10.14 -18.58
N CYS A 705 15.88 -8.87 -18.86
CA CYS A 705 14.48 -8.47 -19.07
C CYS A 705 13.89 -9.13 -20.33
N LEU A 706 14.64 -9.13 -21.44
CA LEU A 706 14.23 -9.77 -22.69
C LEU A 706 13.99 -11.28 -22.50
N GLN A 707 14.90 -11.97 -21.79
CA GLN A 707 14.74 -13.40 -21.50
C GLN A 707 13.48 -13.67 -20.68
N ALA A 708 13.19 -12.85 -19.66
CA ALA A 708 11.99 -13.00 -18.84
C ALA A 708 10.68 -12.85 -19.66
N GLU A 709 10.63 -11.93 -20.63
CA GLU A 709 9.47 -11.78 -21.53
C GLU A 709 9.29 -12.99 -22.44
N VAL A 710 10.38 -13.53 -22.98
CA VAL A 710 10.36 -14.73 -23.81
C VAL A 710 9.86 -15.91 -22.99
N ASP A 711 10.41 -16.15 -21.80
CA ASP A 711 10.01 -17.27 -20.93
C ASP A 711 8.53 -17.19 -20.53
N ARG A 712 8.03 -15.99 -20.18
CA ARG A 712 6.61 -15.75 -19.90
C ARG A 712 5.73 -16.08 -21.10
N TYR A 713 6.13 -15.66 -22.31
CA TYR A 713 5.38 -15.94 -23.53
C TYR A 713 5.33 -17.43 -23.84
N PHE A 714 6.44 -18.15 -23.71
CA PHE A 714 6.49 -19.60 -23.88
C PHE A 714 5.54 -20.32 -22.91
N ALA A 715 5.54 -19.92 -21.63
CA ALA A 715 4.61 -20.46 -20.64
C ALA A 715 3.13 -20.16 -20.99
N SER A 716 2.85 -18.94 -21.45
CA SER A 716 1.49 -18.51 -21.85
C SER A 716 0.96 -19.35 -23.01
N VAL A 717 1.78 -19.57 -24.05
CA VAL A 717 1.43 -20.40 -25.21
C VAL A 717 1.20 -21.86 -24.81
N ALA A 718 2.10 -22.42 -23.98
CA ALA A 718 1.96 -23.79 -23.49
C ALA A 718 0.66 -24.01 -22.72
N ILE A 719 0.33 -23.11 -21.78
CA ILE A 719 -0.88 -23.21 -20.96
C ILE A 719 -2.15 -23.11 -21.80
N ILE A 720 -2.21 -22.18 -22.77
CA ILE A 720 -3.38 -22.03 -23.65
C ILE A 720 -3.56 -23.28 -24.53
N ALA A 721 -2.46 -23.78 -25.13
CA ALA A 721 -2.49 -24.95 -25.97
C ALA A 721 -2.90 -26.21 -25.18
N ASP A 722 -2.27 -26.45 -24.04
CA ASP A 722 -2.51 -27.63 -23.20
C ASP A 722 -3.91 -27.63 -22.58
N ALA A 723 -4.42 -26.49 -22.11
CA ALA A 723 -5.76 -26.39 -21.54
C ALA A 723 -6.87 -26.74 -22.55
N ILE A 724 -6.66 -26.37 -23.82
CA ILE A 724 -7.66 -26.52 -24.87
C ILE A 724 -7.55 -27.90 -25.50
N GLN A 725 -6.33 -28.39 -25.72
CA GLN A 725 -6.10 -29.76 -26.16
C GLN A 725 -6.59 -30.78 -25.11
N GLY A 726 -6.35 -30.53 -23.82
CA GLY A 726 -6.83 -31.36 -22.72
C GLY A 726 -8.36 -31.40 -22.60
N HIS A 727 -9.04 -30.28 -22.92
CA HIS A 727 -10.51 -30.20 -22.95
C HIS A 727 -11.13 -30.87 -24.20
N GLU A 728 -10.53 -30.72 -25.39
CA GLU A 728 -11.10 -31.21 -26.66
C GLU A 728 -10.84 -32.69 -26.98
N LEU A 729 -9.77 -33.26 -26.44
CA LEU A 729 -9.40 -34.67 -26.63
C LEU A 729 -9.85 -35.58 -25.47
N GLY A 730 -10.21 -34.99 -24.33
CA GLY A 730 -10.42 -35.69 -23.08
C GLY A 730 -9.09 -36.18 -22.53
N LEU A 731 -8.74 -35.76 -21.32
CA LEU A 731 -7.62 -36.37 -20.59
C LEU A 731 -7.97 -37.83 -20.31
N GLY A 732 -7.33 -38.74 -21.04
CA GLY A 732 -7.47 -40.19 -20.86
C GLY A 732 -8.64 -40.82 -21.62
N LYS A 733 -8.55 -40.92 -22.95
CA LYS A 733 -9.03 -42.15 -23.57
C LYS A 733 -8.00 -43.25 -23.29
N PRO A 734 -8.29 -44.28 -22.47
CA PRO A 734 -7.46 -45.47 -22.50
C PRO A 734 -7.53 -46.03 -23.92
N LEU A 735 -6.37 -46.36 -24.52
CA LEU A 735 -6.33 -47.16 -25.74
C LEU A 735 -7.18 -48.41 -25.49
N ASP A 736 -8.08 -48.69 -26.44
CA ASP A 736 -9.06 -49.76 -26.36
C ASP A 736 -8.45 -51.06 -25.83
N ALA A 737 -9.09 -51.59 -24.79
CA ALA A 737 -8.83 -52.93 -24.29
C ALA A 737 -9.05 -53.93 -25.43
N VAL A 738 -7.96 -54.57 -25.85
CA VAL A 738 -8.01 -55.84 -26.56
C VAL A 738 -8.73 -56.84 -25.67
N ALA A 739 -9.79 -57.43 -26.21
CA ALA A 739 -10.48 -58.57 -25.64
C ALA A 739 -9.48 -59.71 -25.37
N ASP A 740 -9.30 -60.07 -24.11
CA ASP A 740 -9.50 -61.43 -23.59
C ASP A 740 -8.89 -61.55 -22.19
N GLY A 741 -9.66 -62.16 -21.28
CA GLY A 741 -9.38 -62.17 -19.85
C GLY A 741 -8.09 -62.88 -19.47
N THR A 742 -7.19 -62.14 -18.81
CA THR A 742 -6.26 -62.65 -17.80
C THR A 742 -5.92 -61.50 -16.83
N PRO A 743 -5.81 -61.72 -15.51
CA PRO A 743 -5.50 -60.66 -14.57
C PRO A 743 -3.98 -60.43 -14.55
N ALA A 744 -3.53 -59.27 -15.03
CA ALA A 744 -2.15 -58.83 -14.89
C ALA A 744 -1.95 -58.10 -13.55
N SER A 745 -0.84 -58.43 -12.89
CA SER A 745 -0.42 -57.98 -11.57
C SER A 745 -0.23 -56.47 -11.45
N SER A 746 -0.43 -55.97 -10.23
CA SER A 746 -0.05 -54.65 -9.75
C SER A 746 1.39 -54.29 -10.14
N GLY A 747 1.55 -53.35 -11.06
CA GLY A 747 2.86 -52.84 -11.48
C GLY A 747 2.81 -51.67 -12.49
N ASP A 748 1.86 -51.66 -13.42
CA ASP A 748 1.97 -50.81 -14.62
C ASP A 748 0.99 -49.62 -14.71
N ALA A 749 0.38 -49.20 -13.60
CA ALA A 749 -0.51 -48.03 -13.60
C ALA A 749 0.22 -46.67 -13.68
N ALA A 750 1.56 -46.65 -13.62
CA ALA A 750 2.36 -45.43 -13.62
C ALA A 750 2.90 -45.03 -15.02
N ALA A 751 2.75 -45.88 -16.05
CA ALA A 751 3.36 -45.68 -17.37
C ALA A 751 2.38 -45.12 -18.44
N ALA A 752 1.15 -44.77 -18.08
CA ALA A 752 0.11 -44.37 -19.03
C ALA A 752 -0.32 -42.89 -18.89
N MET A 753 0.59 -41.99 -18.52
CA MET A 753 0.42 -40.55 -18.73
C MET A 753 1.38 -40.11 -19.82
N LEU A 754 0.82 -39.73 -20.98
CA LEU A 754 1.55 -38.86 -21.90
C LEU A 754 1.92 -37.59 -21.12
N PRO A 755 3.21 -37.22 -21.03
CA PRO A 755 3.58 -35.95 -20.41
C PRO A 755 2.90 -34.81 -21.18
N PRO A 756 2.58 -33.68 -20.51
CA PRO A 756 2.27 -32.45 -21.23
C PRO A 756 3.39 -32.21 -22.24
N LEU A 757 3.05 -31.70 -23.43
CA LEU A 757 4.00 -31.45 -24.53
C LEU A 757 4.91 -30.26 -24.19
N LEU A 758 5.63 -30.37 -23.07
CA LEU A 758 6.73 -29.52 -22.71
C LEU A 758 7.88 -29.93 -23.61
N PHE A 759 8.30 -28.98 -24.43
CA PHE A 759 9.59 -29.01 -25.10
C PHE A 759 10.72 -28.95 -24.05
N THR A 760 10.89 -30.00 -23.26
CA THR A 760 12.16 -30.27 -22.62
C THR A 760 13.07 -30.82 -23.71
N LYS A 761 13.91 -29.95 -24.25
CA LYS A 761 15.10 -30.40 -24.97
C LYS A 761 15.89 -31.24 -23.97
N GLU A 762 15.77 -32.57 -24.06
CA GLU A 762 16.57 -33.48 -23.25
C GLU A 762 18.04 -33.13 -23.46
N ALA A 763 18.76 -32.99 -22.34
CA ALA A 763 20.19 -32.80 -22.33
C ALA A 763 20.84 -33.97 -23.07
N HIS A 764 21.42 -33.69 -24.24
CA HIS A 764 22.20 -34.68 -24.97
C HIS A 764 23.48 -34.97 -24.18
N VAL A 765 23.51 -36.16 -23.60
CA VAL A 765 24.71 -36.88 -23.21
C VAL A 765 25.63 -36.96 -24.43
N GLU A 766 26.88 -36.57 -24.21
CA GLU A 766 27.98 -36.78 -25.14
C GLU A 766 28.09 -38.27 -25.48
N ASP A 767 28.02 -38.63 -26.76
CA ASP A 767 28.62 -39.87 -27.22
C ASP A 767 29.20 -39.71 -28.63
N GLU A 768 30.47 -40.06 -28.72
CA GLU A 768 31.32 -40.03 -29.88
C GLU A 768 30.83 -40.99 -30.98
N LYS A 769 30.57 -40.46 -32.18
CA LYS A 769 30.91 -41.07 -33.49
C LYS A 769 30.29 -40.26 -34.62
N GLU A 770 31.10 -39.50 -35.34
CA GLU A 770 31.42 -39.81 -36.74
C GLU A 770 32.38 -38.79 -37.33
N ALA A 771 33.65 -39.17 -37.37
CA ALA A 771 34.58 -38.67 -38.36
C ALA A 771 34.33 -39.40 -39.70
N LYS A 772 33.94 -38.67 -40.76
CA LYS A 772 34.40 -38.86 -42.15
C LYS A 772 33.93 -37.73 -43.10
N LYS A 773 34.92 -36.91 -43.47
CA LYS A 773 35.11 -35.94 -44.59
C LYS A 773 34.36 -36.19 -45.93
N PRO A 774 34.34 -35.25 -46.92
CA PRO A 774 35.17 -34.03 -47.05
C PRO A 774 34.49 -32.72 -47.49
N ALA A 775 35.20 -31.63 -47.23
CA ALA A 775 35.01 -30.29 -47.79
C ALA A 775 35.11 -30.24 -49.34
N LYS A 776 34.34 -29.33 -49.97
CA LYS A 776 34.78 -28.61 -51.18
C LYS A 776 34.04 -27.28 -51.40
N LYS A 777 34.90 -26.25 -51.47
CA LYS A 777 34.86 -25.00 -52.24
C LYS A 777 34.04 -23.81 -51.73
N ALA A 778 34.83 -22.85 -51.23
CA ALA A 778 34.53 -21.44 -51.10
C ALA A 778 34.00 -20.80 -52.39
N ALA A 779 33.05 -19.89 -52.22
CA ALA A 779 32.87 -18.73 -53.08
C ALA A 779 33.12 -17.49 -52.22
N VAL A 780 33.99 -16.63 -52.73
CA VAL A 780 34.50 -15.39 -52.14
C VAL A 780 33.35 -14.40 -51.93
N ALA A 781 33.21 -13.87 -50.71
CA ALA A 781 32.51 -12.62 -50.45
C ALA A 781 33.32 -11.83 -49.40
N VAL A 782 33.89 -10.74 -49.90
CA VAL A 782 34.19 -9.46 -49.26
C VAL A 782 34.61 -9.50 -47.79
N VAL A 783 35.84 -9.04 -47.55
CA VAL A 783 36.32 -8.56 -46.25
C VAL A 783 35.39 -7.44 -45.80
N GLU A 784 34.38 -7.76 -44.98
CA GLU A 784 33.75 -6.78 -44.12
C GLU A 784 34.71 -6.53 -42.96
N VAL A 785 35.12 -5.28 -42.88
CA VAL A 785 35.88 -4.67 -41.78
C VAL A 785 35.23 -5.08 -40.46
N ASP A 786 36.03 -5.59 -39.51
CA ASP A 786 35.63 -5.75 -38.11
C ASP A 786 35.16 -4.39 -37.58
N VAL A 787 33.85 -4.14 -37.64
CA VAL A 787 33.21 -3.01 -36.97
C VAL A 787 33.37 -3.27 -35.48
N ALA A 788 34.02 -2.36 -34.76
CA ALA A 788 34.12 -2.42 -33.31
C ALA A 788 32.73 -2.67 -32.73
N VAL A 789 32.54 -3.82 -32.07
CA VAL A 789 31.25 -4.24 -31.52
C VAL A 789 30.84 -3.23 -30.44
N THR A 790 29.89 -2.35 -30.76
CA THR A 790 29.34 -1.41 -29.78
C THR A 790 28.25 -2.11 -28.98
N PRO A 791 28.07 -1.77 -27.69
CA PRO A 791 27.01 -2.34 -26.84
C PRO A 791 25.60 -2.12 -27.41
N GLU A 792 25.41 -1.08 -28.21
CA GLU A 792 24.16 -0.80 -28.94
C GLU A 792 23.88 -1.82 -30.05
N HIS A 793 24.93 -2.24 -30.78
CA HIS A 793 24.81 -3.24 -31.82
C HIS A 793 24.47 -4.62 -31.22
N ASP A 794 25.10 -4.99 -30.12
CA ASP A 794 24.81 -6.22 -29.39
C ASP A 794 23.36 -6.26 -28.90
N LEU A 795 22.86 -5.15 -28.34
CA LEU A 795 21.47 -5.03 -27.91
C LEU A 795 20.48 -5.20 -29.08
N ALA A 796 20.76 -4.60 -30.24
CA ALA A 796 19.91 -4.73 -31.43
C ALA A 796 19.83 -6.20 -31.92
N ILE A 797 20.95 -6.92 -31.91
CA ILE A 797 21.00 -8.34 -32.26
C ILE A 797 20.17 -9.17 -31.27
N LEU A 798 20.27 -8.89 -29.96
CA LEU A 798 19.51 -9.60 -28.92
C LEU A 798 17.99 -9.41 -29.08
N ILE A 799 17.54 -8.18 -29.34
CA ILE A 799 16.13 -7.86 -29.57
C ILE A 799 15.59 -8.64 -30.78
N GLN A 800 16.33 -8.62 -31.90
CA GLN A 800 15.90 -9.32 -33.11
C GLN A 800 15.82 -10.84 -32.90
N LYS A 801 16.80 -11.43 -32.21
CA LYS A 801 16.79 -12.86 -31.85
C LYS A 801 15.57 -13.23 -31.00
N ALA A 802 15.19 -12.39 -30.03
CA ALA A 802 14.02 -12.62 -29.19
C ALA A 802 12.72 -12.58 -30.00
N LEU A 803 12.55 -11.58 -30.88
CA LEU A 803 11.39 -11.46 -31.76
C LEU A 803 11.23 -12.66 -32.70
N ASP A 804 12.34 -13.12 -33.29
CA ASP A 804 12.34 -14.27 -34.20
C ASP A 804 12.01 -15.58 -33.48
N ALA A 805 12.44 -15.74 -32.22
CA ALA A 805 12.07 -16.89 -31.39
C ALA A 805 10.55 -16.93 -31.11
N CYS A 806 9.95 -15.80 -30.71
CA CYS A 806 8.50 -15.71 -30.46
C CYS A 806 7.67 -16.01 -31.73
N LYS A 807 8.09 -15.49 -32.89
CA LYS A 807 7.43 -15.75 -34.18
C LYS A 807 7.50 -17.23 -34.56
N LYS A 808 8.66 -17.87 -34.43
CA LYS A 808 8.84 -19.30 -34.73
C LYS A 808 7.92 -20.19 -33.90
N LEU A 809 7.69 -19.86 -32.62
CA LEU A 809 6.77 -20.60 -31.76
C LEU A 809 5.30 -20.43 -32.20
N SER A 810 4.87 -19.19 -32.48
CA SER A 810 3.49 -18.92 -32.90
C SER A 810 3.10 -19.60 -34.23
N ALA A 811 4.07 -19.72 -35.15
CA ALA A 811 3.87 -20.34 -36.45
C ALA A 811 3.56 -21.85 -36.39
N GLN A 812 3.77 -22.49 -35.24
CA GLN A 812 3.43 -23.89 -35.02
C GLN A 812 1.93 -24.10 -34.76
N PHE A 813 1.24 -23.07 -34.25
CA PHE A 813 -0.18 -23.16 -33.86
C PHE A 813 -1.11 -22.36 -34.78
N VAL A 814 -0.58 -21.37 -35.51
CA VAL A 814 -1.34 -20.50 -36.42
C VAL A 814 -0.79 -20.64 -37.84
N LYS A 815 -1.63 -21.05 -38.81
CA LYS A 815 -1.22 -21.16 -40.21
C LYS A 815 -1.08 -19.77 -40.85
N PRO A 816 -0.08 -19.56 -41.74
CA PRO A 816 0.15 -18.26 -42.37
C PRO A 816 -0.96 -17.78 -43.32
N ASP A 817 -1.91 -18.64 -43.71
CA ASP A 817 -3.05 -18.30 -44.55
C ASP A 817 -4.23 -17.68 -43.78
N ASP A 818 -4.23 -17.71 -42.45
CA ASP A 818 -5.23 -17.06 -41.58
C ASP A 818 -4.92 -15.57 -41.33
N LYS A 819 -4.08 -14.95 -42.16
CA LYS A 819 -3.74 -13.51 -42.12
C LYS A 819 -4.92 -12.57 -42.37
N ALA A 820 -6.12 -13.09 -42.54
CA ALA A 820 -7.37 -12.35 -42.63
C ALA A 820 -8.46 -12.90 -41.70
N ILE A 821 -8.10 -13.48 -40.54
CA ILE A 821 -9.06 -13.45 -39.43
C ILE A 821 -9.10 -12.01 -38.95
N ASP A 822 -10.11 -11.29 -39.43
CA ASP A 822 -10.43 -9.95 -38.99
C ASP A 822 -10.66 -10.01 -37.47
N LEU A 823 -9.63 -9.65 -36.69
CA LEU A 823 -9.67 -9.60 -35.22
C LEU A 823 -10.73 -8.61 -34.72
N THR A 824 -11.36 -7.87 -35.64
CA THR A 824 -12.46 -6.93 -35.45
C THR A 824 -13.87 -7.48 -35.74
N ALA A 825 -14.03 -8.69 -36.26
CA ALA A 825 -15.35 -9.21 -36.63
C ALA A 825 -16.15 -9.74 -35.43
N ALA A 826 -17.34 -9.17 -35.21
CA ALA A 826 -18.37 -9.71 -34.32
C ALA A 826 -18.75 -11.15 -34.71
N PRO A 827 -19.16 -12.02 -33.75
CA PRO A 827 -19.68 -13.34 -34.10
C PRO A 827 -20.89 -13.18 -35.03
N PRO A 828 -21.07 -14.04 -36.05
CA PRO A 828 -22.27 -14.02 -36.88
C PRO A 828 -23.50 -14.31 -36.00
N GLY A 829 -24.27 -13.26 -35.72
CA GLY A 829 -25.53 -13.34 -35.00
C GLY A 829 -26.60 -14.01 -35.85
N ALA A 830 -27.29 -14.98 -35.25
CA ALA A 830 -28.42 -15.67 -35.86
C ALA A 830 -29.62 -14.72 -36.06
N THR A 831 -29.73 -14.15 -37.25
CA THR A 831 -31.01 -13.80 -37.88
C THR A 831 -30.97 -14.25 -39.34
N ALA A 832 -31.15 -15.55 -39.55
CA ALA A 832 -31.51 -16.07 -40.87
C ALA A 832 -33.01 -15.81 -41.09
N THR A 833 -33.36 -14.65 -41.63
CA THR A 833 -34.60 -14.49 -42.38
C THR A 833 -34.36 -15.00 -43.79
N SER A 834 -35.16 -15.99 -44.19
CA SER A 834 -35.24 -16.53 -45.53
C SER A 834 -35.51 -15.46 -46.59
N LYS A 835 -34.82 -15.56 -47.73
CA LYS A 835 -35.33 -15.13 -49.05
C LYS A 835 -34.58 -15.84 -50.19
N ASP A 836 -35.30 -16.80 -50.76
CA ASP A 836 -35.44 -17.19 -52.17
C ASP A 836 -34.24 -17.21 -53.14
N ALA A 837 -33.88 -18.44 -53.50
CA ALA A 837 -33.80 -19.02 -54.85
C ALA A 837 -33.20 -18.21 -56.01
N LYS A 838 -32.12 -18.73 -56.63
CA LYS A 838 -32.18 -19.47 -57.92
C LYS A 838 -30.80 -19.81 -58.50
N ASP A 839 -30.77 -21.00 -59.11
CA ASP A 839 -30.06 -21.39 -60.32
C ASP A 839 -28.52 -21.45 -60.37
N ALA A 840 -28.04 -22.68 -60.61
CA ALA A 840 -27.28 -23.11 -61.80
C ALA A 840 -26.04 -23.97 -61.49
N LYS A 841 -26.19 -25.27 -61.80
CA LYS A 841 -25.27 -26.15 -62.53
C LYS A 841 -23.75 -25.88 -62.44
N GLY A 842 -23.04 -26.96 -62.07
CA GLY A 842 -22.09 -27.56 -63.02
C GLY A 842 -20.67 -27.85 -62.54
N HIS A 843 -20.37 -29.15 -62.43
CA HIS A 843 -19.12 -29.81 -62.81
C HIS A 843 -17.82 -29.59 -62.01
N ASN A 844 -17.53 -30.57 -61.14
CA ASN A 844 -16.53 -31.63 -61.33
C ASN A 844 -15.12 -31.26 -61.84
N VAL A 845 -14.09 -31.37 -60.98
CA VAL A 845 -12.76 -31.89 -61.35
C VAL A 845 -12.19 -32.75 -60.22
N LYS A 846 -11.74 -33.96 -60.58
CA LYS A 846 -10.97 -34.93 -59.80
C LYS A 846 -9.48 -34.62 -59.80
N SER A 847 -8.78 -34.97 -58.72
CA SER A 847 -7.42 -35.57 -58.75
C SER A 847 -7.17 -36.24 -57.39
N LYS A 848 -7.16 -37.58 -57.24
CA LYS A 848 -5.99 -38.49 -57.39
C LYS A 848 -4.68 -37.71 -57.18
N GLY A 849 -3.89 -37.83 -56.11
CA GLY A 849 -3.62 -38.95 -55.22
C GLY A 849 -2.12 -39.19 -55.31
N ASP A 850 -1.38 -39.08 -54.20
CA ASP A 850 -0.12 -39.79 -53.99
C ASP A 850 0.25 -39.80 -52.51
N LEU A 851 0.43 -41.04 -52.01
CA LEU A 851 1.03 -41.34 -50.73
C LEU A 851 2.54 -41.12 -50.82
N HIS A 852 3.12 -40.39 -49.87
CA HIS A 852 4.48 -40.66 -49.43
C HIS A 852 4.51 -40.73 -47.92
N HIS A 853 4.87 -41.91 -47.44
CA HIS A 853 4.94 -42.29 -46.03
C HIS A 853 6.40 -42.14 -45.61
N ASP A 854 6.80 -40.96 -45.17
CA ASP A 854 8.12 -40.78 -44.55
C ASP A 854 8.05 -41.05 -43.05
N LYS A 855 8.65 -42.18 -42.68
CA LYS A 855 8.93 -42.59 -41.30
C LYS A 855 10.09 -41.74 -40.77
N SER A 856 9.77 -40.61 -40.14
CA SER A 856 10.62 -40.02 -39.10
C SER A 856 9.71 -39.47 -38.00
N GLY A 857 9.98 -39.90 -36.77
CA GLY A 857 9.13 -39.65 -35.60
C GLY A 857 9.17 -38.19 -35.16
N GLY A 858 8.35 -37.36 -35.80
CA GLY A 858 7.98 -36.03 -35.35
C GLY A 858 6.52 -35.80 -35.70
N GLY A 859 5.61 -36.24 -34.82
CA GLY A 859 4.18 -36.02 -35.00
C GLY A 859 3.89 -34.53 -34.99
N LEU A 860 3.48 -33.96 -36.12
CA LEU A 860 2.76 -32.69 -36.16
C LEU A 860 1.53 -32.81 -35.24
N PRO A 861 1.27 -31.86 -34.32
CA PRO A 861 0.07 -31.90 -33.51
C PRO A 861 -1.18 -31.77 -34.40
N PRO A 862 -2.26 -32.50 -34.09
CA PRO A 862 -3.49 -32.46 -34.87
C PRO A 862 -4.11 -31.06 -34.77
N SER A 863 -4.57 -30.52 -35.91
CA SER A 863 -5.22 -29.21 -35.99
C SER A 863 -6.37 -29.09 -35.00
N PHE A 864 -6.47 -27.94 -34.32
CA PHE A 864 -7.62 -27.60 -33.46
C PHE A 864 -8.95 -27.89 -34.18
N LYS A 865 -9.93 -28.46 -33.47
CA LYS A 865 -11.28 -28.68 -34.03
C LYS A 865 -12.01 -27.35 -34.20
N GLU A 866 -13.07 -27.27 -35.00
CA GLU A 866 -13.93 -26.06 -35.07
C GLU A 866 -14.86 -25.98 -33.84
N THR A 867 -14.32 -25.65 -32.67
CA THR A 867 -15.10 -25.41 -31.44
C THR A 867 -14.99 -23.95 -30.99
N ALA A 868 -15.90 -23.49 -30.12
CA ALA A 868 -15.79 -22.16 -29.53
C ALA A 868 -14.50 -22.01 -28.68
N GLY A 869 -14.03 -23.09 -28.05
CA GLY A 869 -12.80 -23.11 -27.25
C GLY A 869 -11.54 -22.95 -28.10
N SER A 870 -11.43 -23.63 -29.23
CA SER A 870 -10.30 -23.47 -30.15
C SER A 870 -10.28 -22.11 -30.84
N ALA A 871 -11.44 -21.56 -31.20
CA ALA A 871 -11.54 -20.19 -31.73
C ALA A 871 -11.09 -19.15 -30.69
N ASN A 872 -11.38 -19.38 -29.40
CA ASN A 872 -10.84 -18.57 -28.30
C ASN A 872 -9.31 -18.76 -28.16
N ALA A 873 -8.79 -19.99 -28.34
CA ALA A 873 -7.36 -20.31 -28.33
C ALA A 873 -6.56 -19.49 -29.34
N VAL A 874 -6.96 -19.56 -30.61
CA VAL A 874 -6.24 -18.95 -31.72
C VAL A 874 -6.20 -17.44 -31.57
N ARG A 875 -7.31 -16.83 -31.15
CA ARG A 875 -7.38 -15.39 -30.86
C ARG A 875 -6.50 -15.01 -29.67
N ALA A 876 -6.45 -15.83 -28.61
CA ALA A 876 -5.59 -15.60 -27.46
C ALA A 876 -4.09 -15.72 -27.80
N LEU A 877 -3.71 -16.73 -28.59
CA LEU A 877 -2.33 -16.91 -29.05
C LEU A 877 -1.86 -15.76 -29.94
N ALA A 878 -2.72 -15.28 -30.83
CA ALA A 878 -2.43 -14.10 -31.65
C ALA A 878 -2.24 -12.84 -30.78
N PHE A 879 -3.08 -12.66 -29.75
CA PHE A 879 -2.95 -11.57 -28.80
C PHE A 879 -1.63 -11.64 -27.99
N GLU A 880 -1.28 -12.81 -27.44
CA GLU A 880 -0.02 -12.98 -26.69
C GLU A 880 1.23 -12.71 -27.54
N LEU A 881 1.19 -13.04 -28.84
CA LEU A 881 2.28 -12.71 -29.76
C LEU A 881 2.43 -11.19 -29.95
N VAL A 882 1.33 -10.47 -30.15
CA VAL A 882 1.36 -9.00 -30.26
C VAL A 882 1.87 -8.40 -28.95
N LEU A 883 1.36 -8.87 -27.81
CA LEU A 883 1.74 -8.39 -26.49
C LEU A 883 3.25 -8.55 -26.21
N VAL A 884 3.83 -9.74 -26.48
CA VAL A 884 5.27 -9.96 -26.25
C VAL A 884 6.14 -9.12 -27.18
N GLN A 885 5.71 -8.91 -28.43
CA GLN A 885 6.45 -8.06 -29.39
C GLN A 885 6.49 -6.60 -28.91
N THR A 886 5.36 -6.06 -28.46
CA THR A 886 5.29 -4.70 -27.89
C THR A 886 6.17 -4.57 -26.66
N ARG A 887 6.19 -5.57 -25.77
CA ARG A 887 7.03 -5.57 -24.56
C ARG A 887 8.52 -5.65 -24.85
N ILE A 888 8.94 -6.54 -25.76
CA ILE A 888 10.33 -6.67 -26.20
C ILE A 888 10.84 -5.34 -26.79
N GLN A 889 10.02 -4.68 -27.62
CA GLN A 889 10.37 -3.38 -28.20
C GLN A 889 10.48 -2.29 -27.13
N ALA A 890 9.56 -2.25 -26.16
CA ALA A 890 9.61 -1.29 -25.06
C ALA A 890 10.87 -1.44 -24.19
N ILE A 891 11.23 -2.68 -23.81
CA ILE A 891 12.46 -2.98 -23.05
C ILE A 891 13.70 -2.57 -23.86
N GLY A 892 13.72 -2.86 -25.15
CA GLY A 892 14.81 -2.47 -26.05
C GLY A 892 15.01 -0.95 -26.09
N ALA A 893 13.92 -0.19 -26.27
CA ALA A 893 13.97 1.27 -26.29
C ALA A 893 14.45 1.85 -24.95
N LEU A 894 13.95 1.34 -23.82
CA LEU A 894 14.36 1.79 -22.48
C LEU A 894 15.82 1.48 -22.19
N THR A 895 16.30 0.29 -22.58
CA THR A 895 17.70 -0.12 -22.38
C THR A 895 18.63 0.75 -23.24
N SER A 896 18.25 1.02 -24.49
CA SER A 896 19.00 1.91 -25.39
C SER A 896 19.06 3.35 -24.85
N ALA A 897 17.95 3.89 -24.34
CA ALA A 897 17.93 5.22 -23.72
C ALA A 897 18.83 5.28 -22.48
N ALA A 898 18.80 4.24 -21.62
CA ALA A 898 19.67 4.18 -20.46
C ALA A 898 21.17 4.13 -20.84
N LEU A 899 21.50 3.43 -21.93
CA LEU A 899 22.86 3.37 -22.46
C LEU A 899 23.31 4.73 -23.00
N GLY A 900 22.44 5.40 -23.77
CA GLY A 900 22.68 6.76 -24.28
C GLY A 900 22.94 7.75 -23.15
N ASN A 901 22.10 7.77 -22.11
CA ASN A 901 22.26 8.68 -20.97
C ASN A 901 23.61 8.55 -20.26
N ILE A 902 24.17 7.33 -20.15
CA ILE A 902 25.50 7.12 -19.55
C ILE A 902 26.60 7.64 -20.49
N GLN A 903 26.48 7.39 -21.79
CA GLN A 903 27.48 7.80 -22.76
C GLN A 903 27.48 9.33 -22.95
N ASP A 904 26.31 9.91 -23.19
CA ASP A 904 26.13 11.35 -23.41
C ASP A 904 26.49 12.14 -22.15
N GLY A 905 26.07 11.65 -20.97
CA GLY A 905 26.43 12.27 -19.69
C GLY A 905 27.94 12.29 -19.44
N MET A 906 28.68 11.32 -19.97
CA MET A 906 30.14 11.30 -19.87
C MET A 906 30.83 12.24 -20.84
N VAL A 907 30.36 12.29 -22.08
CA VAL A 907 30.88 13.23 -23.08
C VAL A 907 30.64 14.67 -22.62
N ALA A 908 29.44 14.95 -22.07
CA ALA A 908 29.12 16.23 -21.47
C ALA A 908 30.05 16.58 -20.30
N LEU A 909 30.26 15.65 -19.36
CA LEU A 909 31.15 15.87 -18.22
C LEU A 909 32.59 16.18 -18.65
N GLU A 910 33.12 15.44 -19.62
CA GLU A 910 34.46 15.67 -20.15
C GLU A 910 34.58 17.06 -20.79
N LEU A 911 33.58 17.48 -21.56
CA LEU A 911 33.53 18.79 -22.18
C LEU A 911 33.47 19.91 -21.13
N ASP A 912 32.62 19.76 -20.13
CA ASP A 912 32.44 20.75 -19.06
C ASP A 912 33.71 20.94 -18.22
N LEU A 913 34.39 19.85 -17.86
CA LEU A 913 35.64 19.91 -17.09
C LEU A 913 36.79 20.51 -17.89
N ARG A 914 36.86 20.23 -19.21
CA ARG A 914 37.83 20.91 -20.10
C ARG A 914 37.52 22.39 -20.24
N HIS A 915 36.25 22.76 -20.36
CA HIS A 915 35.84 24.16 -20.42
C HIS A 915 36.18 24.88 -19.11
N MET A 916 35.90 24.26 -17.96
CA MET A 916 36.28 24.79 -16.65
C MET A 916 37.78 25.05 -16.54
N LEU A 917 38.62 24.11 -17.00
CA LEU A 917 40.08 24.26 -17.00
C LEU A 917 40.51 25.44 -17.87
N THR A 918 40.02 25.51 -19.11
CA THR A 918 40.39 26.59 -20.06
C THR A 918 39.96 27.97 -19.54
N ALA A 919 38.73 28.10 -19.05
CA ALA A 919 38.22 29.35 -18.47
C ALA A 919 39.00 29.76 -17.20
N ARG A 920 39.44 28.79 -16.38
CA ARG A 920 40.30 29.08 -15.23
C ARG A 920 41.67 29.61 -15.65
N LEU A 921 42.32 28.94 -16.59
CA LEU A 921 43.66 29.35 -17.07
C LEU A 921 43.62 30.76 -17.66
N GLU A 922 42.54 31.11 -18.37
CA GLU A 922 42.32 32.46 -18.89
C GLU A 922 42.17 33.51 -17.78
N ARG A 923 41.38 33.20 -16.74
CA ARG A 923 41.24 34.07 -15.55
C ARG A 923 42.57 34.26 -14.81
N GLU A 924 43.32 33.19 -14.58
CA GLU A 924 44.63 33.27 -13.93
C GLU A 924 45.63 34.11 -14.76
N ARG A 925 45.60 33.98 -16.09
CA ARG A 925 46.39 34.83 -17.01
C ARG A 925 45.99 36.31 -16.90
N SER A 926 44.69 36.61 -16.86
CA SER A 926 44.18 37.98 -16.69
C SER A 926 44.55 38.57 -15.32
N ALA A 927 44.54 37.75 -14.27
CA ALA A 927 44.93 38.16 -12.93
C ALA A 927 46.43 38.50 -12.85
N VAL A 928 47.30 37.71 -13.50
CA VAL A 928 48.74 38.05 -13.63
C VAL A 928 48.94 39.34 -14.41
N GLN A 929 48.20 39.56 -15.51
CA GLN A 929 48.27 40.81 -16.27
C GLN A 929 47.87 42.02 -15.41
N SER A 930 46.83 41.88 -14.60
CA SER A 930 46.37 42.93 -13.67
C SER A 930 47.40 43.22 -12.58
N LEU A 931 48.03 42.19 -12.02
CA LEU A 931 49.12 42.32 -11.06
C LEU A 931 50.31 43.09 -11.66
N VAL A 932 50.75 42.69 -12.85
CA VAL A 932 51.86 43.31 -13.57
C VAL A 932 51.55 44.77 -13.89
N ALA A 933 50.33 45.10 -14.31
CA ALA A 933 49.90 46.48 -14.54
C ALA A 933 49.99 47.33 -13.25
N GLY A 934 49.57 46.77 -12.11
CA GLY A 934 49.69 47.43 -10.81
C GLY A 934 51.14 47.68 -10.39
N VAL A 935 52.04 46.72 -10.63
CA VAL A 935 53.48 46.87 -10.36
C VAL A 935 54.11 47.90 -11.29
N ARG A 936 53.82 47.87 -12.60
CA ARG A 936 54.30 48.88 -13.56
C ARG A 936 53.87 50.30 -13.16
N HIS A 937 52.62 50.45 -12.74
CA HIS A 937 52.14 51.74 -12.24
C HIS A 937 52.89 52.21 -10.98
N ALA A 938 53.24 51.30 -10.06
CA ALA A 938 54.05 51.64 -8.90
C ALA A 938 55.48 52.08 -9.29
N VAL A 939 56.07 51.46 -10.32
CA VAL A 939 57.37 51.86 -10.89
C VAL A 939 57.30 53.27 -11.48
N GLU A 940 56.27 53.58 -12.27
CA GLU A 940 56.06 54.92 -12.85
C GLU A 940 55.80 56.00 -11.80
N MET A 941 55.19 55.64 -10.66
CA MET A 941 54.94 56.55 -9.55
C MET A 941 56.11 56.64 -8.56
N HIS A 942 57.23 55.95 -8.84
CA HIS A 942 58.42 55.88 -7.99
C HIS A 942 58.15 55.36 -6.57
N ARG A 943 57.17 54.46 -6.39
CA ARG A 943 56.75 53.94 -5.08
C ARG A 943 57.21 52.51 -4.84
N ALA A 944 57.43 52.18 -3.56
CA ALA A 944 57.56 50.80 -3.10
C ALA A 944 56.19 50.10 -3.05
N LEU A 945 56.17 48.78 -2.86
CA LEU A 945 54.97 47.96 -2.67
C LEU A 945 54.82 47.64 -1.17
N PRO A 946 54.15 48.49 -0.37
CA PRO A 946 54.16 48.38 1.09
C PRO A 946 53.30 47.25 1.63
N HIS A 947 52.36 46.72 0.86
CA HIS A 947 51.41 45.69 1.28
C HIS A 947 51.69 44.35 0.59
N ARG A 948 51.44 43.25 1.31
CA ARG A 948 51.61 41.91 0.75
C ARG A 948 50.63 41.67 -0.41
N LEU A 949 51.17 41.17 -1.51
CA LEU A 949 50.41 40.72 -2.67
C LEU A 949 50.13 39.23 -2.54
N LEU A 950 48.87 38.84 -2.59
CA LEU A 950 48.44 37.44 -2.60
C LEU A 950 47.95 37.06 -4.00
N VAL A 951 48.54 36.01 -4.56
CA VAL A 951 48.10 35.40 -5.83
C VAL A 951 47.25 34.14 -5.57
N HIS A 952 47.27 33.62 -4.34
CA HIS A 952 46.39 32.55 -3.90
C HIS A 952 45.61 32.91 -2.63
N THR A 953 44.41 32.36 -2.47
CA THR A 953 43.71 32.31 -1.19
C THR A 953 43.95 30.96 -0.51
N GLU A 954 44.35 30.95 0.76
CA GLU A 954 44.25 29.75 1.59
C GLU A 954 42.77 29.44 1.82
N VAL A 955 42.22 28.50 1.03
CA VAL A 955 40.80 28.14 1.16
C VAL A 955 40.68 26.99 2.15
N VAL A 956 40.06 27.26 3.29
CA VAL A 956 39.54 26.27 4.23
C VAL A 956 38.32 25.59 3.60
N ASP A 957 38.20 24.27 3.80
CA ASP A 957 37.14 23.39 3.29
C ASP A 957 35.81 24.11 2.97
N ARG A 958 35.48 24.22 1.68
CA ARG A 958 34.23 24.84 1.21
C ARG A 958 33.19 23.77 0.85
N TYR A 959 31.95 24.05 1.21
CA TYR A 959 30.77 23.27 0.81
C TYR A 959 29.88 24.11 -0.13
N PRO A 960 29.45 23.58 -1.30
CA PRO A 960 29.78 22.26 -1.84
C PRO A 960 31.19 22.25 -2.47
N PRO A 961 31.93 21.12 -2.38
CA PRO A 961 33.32 21.04 -2.81
C PRO A 961 33.51 21.24 -4.33
N GLN A 962 32.44 21.09 -5.12
CA GLN A 962 32.44 21.16 -6.59
C GLN A 962 32.42 22.58 -7.17
N ARG A 963 32.21 23.65 -6.39
CA ARG A 963 31.99 25.02 -6.92
C ARG A 963 33.29 25.82 -7.05
N GLN A 964 33.63 26.28 -8.26
CA GLN A 964 34.73 27.22 -8.48
C GLN A 964 34.21 28.67 -8.51
N GLU A 965 34.80 29.56 -7.71
CA GLU A 965 34.46 30.99 -7.71
C GLU A 965 35.56 31.83 -8.39
N ASP A 966 35.21 33.02 -8.86
CA ASP A 966 36.19 33.95 -9.46
C ASP A 966 37.28 34.35 -8.46
N GLN A 967 36.89 34.41 -7.19
CA GLN A 967 37.75 34.68 -6.04
C GLN A 967 38.91 33.69 -5.88
N ASP A 968 38.81 32.48 -6.44
CA ASP A 968 39.87 31.45 -6.37
C ASP A 968 41.07 31.78 -7.27
N THR A 969 40.90 32.73 -8.19
CA THR A 969 41.91 33.14 -9.19
C THR A 969 42.34 34.59 -9.08
N ASP A 970 41.77 35.35 -8.13
CA ASP A 970 42.01 36.78 -7.97
C ASP A 970 43.34 37.11 -7.29
N VAL A 971 44.03 38.14 -7.79
CA VAL A 971 45.18 38.75 -7.11
C VAL A 971 44.69 39.81 -6.13
N ARG A 972 45.06 39.68 -4.85
CA ARG A 972 44.58 40.55 -3.76
C ARG A 972 45.72 41.29 -3.07
N LEU A 973 45.46 42.53 -2.68
CA LEU A 973 46.36 43.34 -1.86
C LEU A 973 45.89 43.32 -0.40
N VAL A 974 46.70 42.75 0.49
CA VAL A 974 46.35 42.65 1.92
C VAL A 974 46.73 43.95 2.64
N LYS A 975 45.78 44.89 2.70
CA LYS A 975 45.98 46.21 3.34
C LYS A 975 46.37 46.12 4.82
N SER A 976 46.02 45.04 5.51
CA SER A 976 46.35 44.79 6.92
C SER A 976 47.77 44.26 7.16
N ALA A 977 48.42 43.72 6.14
CA ALA A 977 49.77 43.13 6.23
C ALA A 977 50.76 44.03 5.49
N ARG A 978 51.37 44.95 6.23
CA ARG A 978 52.39 45.86 5.69
C ARG A 978 53.78 45.23 5.81
N ILE A 979 54.50 45.15 4.71
CA ILE A 979 55.86 44.57 4.62
C ILE A 979 56.94 45.63 4.90
N VAL A 980 56.66 46.89 4.54
CA VAL A 980 57.57 48.03 4.79
C VAL A 980 57.14 48.74 6.07
N GLU A 981 58.06 49.13 6.95
CA GLU A 981 57.72 49.88 8.17
C GLU A 981 56.95 51.18 7.87
N ALA A 982 56.04 51.56 8.76
CA ALA A 982 55.26 52.78 8.59
C ALA A 982 56.12 54.02 8.89
N PRO A 983 56.08 55.07 8.05
CA PRO A 983 56.77 56.31 8.38
C PRO A 983 56.23 56.84 9.71
N PRO A 984 57.10 57.38 10.58
CA PRO A 984 56.69 57.90 11.87
C PRO A 984 55.66 59.01 11.68
N VAL A 985 54.53 58.89 12.37
CA VAL A 985 53.48 59.93 12.35
C VAL A 985 54.10 61.21 12.94
N PRO A 986 54.05 62.35 12.23
CA PRO A 986 54.60 63.59 12.75
C PRO A 986 53.92 63.95 14.08
N PRO A 987 54.68 64.48 15.07
CA PRO A 987 54.19 64.68 16.43
C PRO A 987 53.04 65.70 16.55
N TYR A 988 52.78 66.48 15.50
CA TYR A 988 51.63 67.39 15.42
C TYR A 988 50.98 67.32 14.03
N PRO A 989 49.63 67.30 13.96
CA PRO A 989 48.94 67.55 12.70
C PRO A 989 49.23 68.98 12.26
N ILE A 990 49.56 69.17 10.97
CA ILE A 990 49.71 70.49 10.35
C ILE A 990 48.36 71.22 10.49
N VAL A 991 48.32 72.26 11.32
CA VAL A 991 47.10 72.97 11.74
C VAL A 991 46.42 73.75 10.60
N GLU A 992 47.13 74.00 9.50
CA GLU A 992 46.70 74.88 8.40
C GLU A 992 45.58 74.31 7.49
N TYR A 993 45.11 73.07 7.71
CA TYR A 993 44.11 72.44 6.85
C TYR A 993 42.87 71.90 7.58
N LEU A 994 42.69 72.19 8.88
CA LEU A 994 41.57 71.66 9.67
C LEU A 994 40.20 72.13 9.12
N ASP A 995 40.09 73.38 8.68
CA ASP A 995 38.84 73.94 8.12
C ASP A 995 38.46 73.34 6.76
N MET A 996 39.40 72.66 6.08
CA MET A 996 39.16 72.02 4.79
C MET A 996 38.62 70.59 4.93
N VAL A 997 38.74 69.99 6.13
CA VAL A 997 38.50 68.56 6.38
C VAL A 997 37.47 68.32 7.50
N TYR A 998 37.39 69.20 8.50
CA TYR A 998 36.50 69.05 9.66
C TYR A 998 35.26 69.95 9.55
N LEU A 999 34.13 69.45 10.03
CA LEU A 999 32.87 70.20 10.09
C LEU A 999 32.88 71.17 11.27
N SER A 1000 32.56 72.45 11.03
CA SER A 1000 32.26 73.39 12.11
C SER A 1000 31.00 72.95 12.88
N THR A 1001 30.85 73.37 14.13
CA THR A 1001 29.69 73.03 14.98
C THR A 1001 28.36 73.41 14.34
N THR A 1002 28.32 74.53 13.61
CA THR A 1002 27.16 74.98 12.84
C THR A 1002 26.85 74.10 11.65
N GLN A 1003 27.86 73.66 10.88
CA GLN A 1003 27.68 72.76 9.74
C GLN A 1003 27.26 71.36 10.21
N LEU A 1004 27.81 70.89 11.31
CA LEU A 1004 27.46 69.61 11.92
C LEU A 1004 25.98 69.59 12.36
N ASN A 1005 25.52 70.63 13.05
CA ASN A 1005 24.13 70.70 13.50
C ASN A 1005 23.14 70.78 12.32
N ALA A 1006 23.48 71.50 11.25
CA ALA A 1006 22.66 71.58 10.03
C ALA A 1006 22.60 70.23 9.29
N LEU A 1007 23.73 69.53 9.18
CA LEU A 1007 23.82 68.19 8.59
C LEU A 1007 22.98 67.17 9.37
N VAL A 1008 23.05 67.18 10.70
CA VAL A 1008 22.27 66.29 11.57
C VAL A 1008 20.78 66.56 11.43
N SER A 1009 20.35 67.83 11.31
CA SER A 1009 18.95 68.17 11.03
C SER A 1009 18.50 67.62 9.68
N SER A 1010 19.28 67.83 8.62
CA SER A 1010 18.93 67.35 7.27
C SER A 1010 18.86 65.82 7.19
N LEU A 1011 19.73 65.10 7.89
CA LEU A 1011 19.69 63.63 7.96
C LEU A 1011 18.47 63.14 8.74
N ARG A 1012 18.11 63.83 9.83
CA ARG A 1012 16.91 63.51 10.62
C ARG A 1012 15.64 63.70 9.80
N ASP A 1013 15.52 64.80 9.06
CA ASP A 1013 14.34 65.10 8.25
C ASP A 1013 14.15 64.04 7.14
N VAL A 1014 15.22 63.69 6.42
CA VAL A 1014 15.18 62.67 5.36
C VAL A 1014 14.96 61.26 5.91
N ALA A 1015 15.50 60.95 7.09
CA ALA A 1015 15.27 59.66 7.76
C ALA A 1015 13.82 59.49 8.22
N VAL A 1016 13.21 60.54 8.77
CA VAL A 1016 11.78 60.54 9.12
C VAL A 1016 10.91 60.37 7.88
N GLU A 1017 11.26 61.02 6.77
CA GLU A 1017 10.49 60.96 5.52
C GLU A 1017 10.58 59.57 4.83
N THR A 1018 11.74 58.88 4.94
CA THR A 1018 11.97 57.58 4.28
C THR A 1018 11.66 56.37 5.16
N THR A 1019 11.83 56.46 6.48
CA THR A 1019 11.68 55.32 7.40
C THR A 1019 10.66 55.54 8.52
N GLY A 1020 10.13 56.76 8.67
CA GLY A 1020 9.20 57.14 9.74
C GLY A 1020 9.84 57.30 11.12
N ARG A 1021 11.17 57.22 11.24
CA ARG A 1021 11.91 57.30 12.51
C ARG A 1021 13.05 58.32 12.43
N ALA A 1022 13.29 59.06 13.52
CA ALA A 1022 14.24 60.17 13.58
C ALA A 1022 15.64 59.78 14.08
N ASP A 1023 15.77 58.56 14.57
CA ASP A 1023 16.93 58.01 15.27
C ASP A 1023 17.73 56.98 14.43
N PHE A 1024 17.25 56.62 13.23
CA PHE A 1024 17.84 55.59 12.39
C PHE A 1024 17.91 56.02 10.91
N VAL A 1025 19.09 55.90 10.28
CA VAL A 1025 19.31 56.26 8.86
C VAL A 1025 19.91 55.07 8.10
N PRO A 1026 19.20 54.47 7.12
CA PRO A 1026 19.76 53.42 6.29
C PRO A 1026 20.97 53.90 5.48
N ARG A 1027 22.01 53.06 5.38
CA ARG A 1027 23.28 53.38 4.69
C ARG A 1027 23.12 53.90 3.24
N PRO A 1028 22.17 53.39 2.41
CA PRO A 1028 21.92 53.95 1.08
C PRO A 1028 21.35 55.38 1.12
N VAL A 1029 20.45 55.66 2.07
CA VAL A 1029 19.84 56.98 2.27
C VAL A 1029 20.88 57.98 2.78
N PHE A 1030 21.77 57.54 3.67
CA PHE A 1030 22.93 58.32 4.11
C PHE A 1030 23.81 58.78 2.94
N VAL A 1031 24.15 57.88 2.02
CA VAL A 1031 24.97 58.20 0.83
C VAL A 1031 24.23 59.16 -0.10
N GLU A 1032 22.91 59.00 -0.27
CA GLU A 1032 22.09 59.89 -1.08
C GLU A 1032 22.04 61.32 -0.50
N VAL A 1033 21.89 61.47 0.82
CA VAL A 1033 21.88 62.79 1.47
C VAL A 1033 23.23 63.48 1.34
N PHE A 1034 24.34 62.77 1.57
CA PHE A 1034 25.68 63.36 1.42
C PHE A 1034 26.02 63.72 -0.02
N THR A 1035 25.59 62.93 -1.00
CA THR A 1035 25.78 63.26 -2.42
C THR A 1035 24.94 64.46 -2.86
N ARG A 1036 23.72 64.63 -2.33
CA ARG A 1036 22.90 65.84 -2.54
C ARG A 1036 23.47 67.08 -1.82
N LEU A 1037 24.04 66.91 -0.64
CA LEU A 1037 24.67 68.03 0.08
C LEU A 1037 26.01 68.42 -0.54
N ALA A 1038 26.76 67.48 -1.10
CA ALA A 1038 27.98 67.77 -1.86
C ALA A 1038 27.70 68.55 -3.14
N SER A 1039 26.53 68.38 -3.76
CA SER A 1039 26.12 69.15 -4.94
C SER A 1039 25.54 70.54 -4.61
N THR A 1040 25.26 70.82 -3.33
CA THR A 1040 24.73 72.11 -2.85
C THR A 1040 25.82 72.85 -2.08
N SER A 1041 26.30 74.00 -2.58
CA SER A 1041 27.57 74.63 -2.19
C SER A 1041 27.68 75.24 -0.77
N SER A 1042 26.85 74.84 0.20
CA SER A 1042 26.74 75.57 1.48
C SER A 1042 26.76 74.73 2.77
N GLY A 1043 27.25 73.48 2.76
CA GLY A 1043 27.18 72.63 3.98
C GLY A 1043 28.41 71.81 4.36
N LEU A 1044 29.22 71.35 3.40
CA LEU A 1044 30.31 70.41 3.66
C LEU A 1044 31.69 71.04 3.39
N PRO A 1045 32.75 70.66 4.13
CA PRO A 1045 34.11 71.09 3.83
C PRO A 1045 34.53 70.70 2.40
N PRO A 1046 35.40 71.49 1.74
CA PRO A 1046 35.80 71.25 0.35
C PRO A 1046 36.30 69.83 0.07
N ALA A 1047 37.02 69.21 1.01
CA ALA A 1047 37.51 67.85 0.86
C ALA A 1047 36.40 66.79 0.76
N TRP A 1048 35.23 67.04 1.37
CA TRP A 1048 34.08 66.14 1.34
C TRP A 1048 33.25 66.37 0.08
N SER A 1049 33.12 67.62 -0.39
CA SER A 1049 32.42 67.94 -1.64
C SER A 1049 33.00 67.25 -2.89
N LEU A 1050 34.28 66.87 -2.84
CA LEU A 1050 35.00 66.18 -3.90
C LEU A 1050 34.83 64.65 -3.87
N MET A 1051 34.15 64.09 -2.86
CA MET A 1051 33.94 62.64 -2.75
C MET A 1051 32.76 62.15 -3.60
N HIS A 1052 32.93 60.99 -4.25
CA HIS A 1052 31.87 60.31 -5.02
C HIS A 1052 31.13 59.24 -4.20
N ALA A 1053 29.92 58.83 -4.64
CA ALA A 1053 29.07 57.85 -3.95
C ALA A 1053 29.78 56.59 -3.40
N PRO A 1054 30.68 55.90 -4.13
CA PRO A 1054 31.39 54.74 -3.59
C PRO A 1054 32.41 55.10 -2.50
N GLN A 1055 32.96 56.31 -2.50
CA GLN A 1055 33.89 56.77 -1.46
C GLN A 1055 33.16 57.05 -0.13
N TYR A 1056 31.92 57.54 -0.19
CA TYR A 1056 31.06 57.68 0.99
C TYR A 1056 30.68 56.33 1.61
N MET A 1057 30.60 55.26 0.82
CA MET A 1057 30.32 53.90 1.31
C MET A 1057 31.47 53.32 2.15
N GLU A 1058 32.71 53.76 1.90
CA GLU A 1058 33.93 53.27 2.57
C GLU A 1058 34.30 54.06 3.84
N VAL A 1059 33.63 55.18 4.14
CA VAL A 1059 33.89 55.97 5.35
C VAL A 1059 33.44 55.20 6.59
N CYS A 1060 34.36 54.99 7.53
CA CYS A 1060 34.14 54.20 8.75
C CYS A 1060 33.35 55.03 9.80
N PRO A 1061 32.34 54.47 10.53
CA PRO A 1061 31.51 55.23 11.48
C PRO A 1061 32.24 55.82 12.71
N LEU A 1062 33.52 55.50 12.93
CA LEU A 1062 34.18 55.62 14.25
C LEU A 1062 35.25 56.71 14.39
N ARG A 1063 35.29 57.75 13.55
CA ARG A 1063 36.24 58.89 13.73
C ARG A 1063 35.55 60.23 13.90
N TRP A 1064 34.77 60.37 14.97
CA TRP A 1064 34.36 61.66 15.52
C TRP A 1064 34.86 61.72 16.96
N ARG A 1065 35.99 62.42 17.20
CA ARG A 1065 36.55 62.55 18.55
C ARG A 1065 35.65 63.45 19.40
N LYS A 1066 35.18 62.91 20.53
CA LYS A 1066 34.66 63.64 21.69
C LYS A 1066 35.65 64.72 22.13
N TYR A 1067 35.35 65.98 21.87
CA TYR A 1067 35.73 67.10 22.74
C TYR A 1067 34.53 68.07 22.78
N ASP A 1068 33.93 68.16 23.97
CA ASP A 1068 32.97 69.16 24.46
C ASP A 1068 31.75 69.49 23.59
N CYS A 1069 30.75 68.59 23.59
CA CYS A 1069 29.34 68.96 23.50
C CYS A 1069 28.54 68.01 24.40
N GLN A 1070 28.25 68.44 25.63
CA GLN A 1070 27.19 67.84 26.44
C GLN A 1070 25.85 68.10 25.71
N VAL A 1071 25.04 67.06 25.59
CA VAL A 1071 23.68 67.02 25.00
C VAL A 1071 23.65 66.96 23.47
N LEU A 1072 23.50 65.75 22.93
CA LEU A 1072 22.65 65.45 21.78
C LEU A 1072 22.29 63.96 21.85
N ASP A 1073 21.08 63.69 22.33
CA ASP A 1073 20.52 62.35 22.55
C ASP A 1073 20.31 61.58 21.24
N GLY A 1074 20.76 60.32 21.23
CA GLY A 1074 19.98 59.21 20.65
C GLY A 1074 20.02 58.97 19.14
N VAL A 1075 21.18 59.08 18.47
CA VAL A 1075 21.33 58.55 17.09
C VAL A 1075 22.42 57.49 17.08
N VAL A 1076 22.06 56.27 16.69
CA VAL A 1076 23.01 55.15 16.49
C VAL A 1076 23.13 54.93 14.97
N PHE A 1077 24.36 55.03 14.45
CA PHE A 1077 24.71 54.81 13.05
C PHE A 1077 24.74 53.32 12.67
#